data_AF-A0A7C8AKS3-F1
#
_entry.id   AF-A0A7C8AKS3-F1
#
_cell.length_a   1.000
_cell.length_b   1.000
_cell.length_c   1.000
_cell.angle_alpha   90.00
_cell.angle_beta   90.00
_cell.angle_gamma   90.00
#
_symmetry.space_group_name_H-M   'P 1'
#
loop_
_entity.id
_entity.type
_entity.pdbx_description
1 polymer ?
#
loop_
_entity_poly.entity_id
_entity_poly.type
_entity_poly.pdbx_seq_one_letter_code
_entity_poly.pdbx_strand_id
1 'polypeptide(L)'
;MRINASAPWHRESFERFVKERLPELLAARLPLAAYRIDSEEEHTCTVHISLSAKSGVVEVAYTDIPQPNENGLFTVDGERRVIIPVASEETLDTADILCVGGQLYDFVEARLGAAPPDLPWNESLARSWLPLDTWINEFVRTGTAVDVMGSTSHRVDETNWLAARAHLRKILVPRRETVITASQFGRTCPFETPEGPNIGRILTVANGAEIRDGKLRIVDDSPEAALGLTALMVPFLEHNDANRQLFGVNMMRQWHVPPDPEPALVQTGHEPDAPGFWCGRNLLTAFVSWGLDTFEDAIAISESCAKRLDFPHPVEPGDKLSNRHGTKGTVSRILPDDEMPHLEDGTPVELVFSFLGCHTRLNFGQIREAVMSRIAKAEGAPAIVPPFHAPSEEELRERLEKAGLPESGMEILTLGRAGKKLARPSTVGWVYWGKTFHLAKHKIHADVKGTQMQGELEYYTLRDIAAFENLREHYNTCAAERPDAGSLAERVATGPIEQAGPPTPVFEELARRLCVAGIEARLEEGNLTFRLAPPDGPRTELACPVPHPWLREEELSAIGTWESSDEYGSVVEANAKLEHMIAGQAPDSLTQQALKDLERCVVAFLDTLLTPEQLRFRNQTVFSGRTVISPGHDLRIGELGVPDEIAWTLFGPLVVRETGEAKAVQKRSKNVAKTLDAIMARSWVLITRAPTVMPTSILAFRPVRCPDRVIRLHPLATILMNADFDGDQAAVFLPLTEAAQREAGQRLTIAAHLERDPTLIRFLRPLMEMLWGLADLSLAPEGRDEIASLAGIELAAHSGLTDRDAFVDAMRAIRERDGIEEVLETLERLMRRGFELAKASGASLSPFVGSGLELPQEPAGKDPDDWSAHAEAVADCIASRHDFDSADLGPQLLSVKSGARGNLCFLLNLIGPRGVVADANGEPTIVRHGFVQGLTPDEAFACAAGAREGLAQTAIECTRQYYGVREVSEPKGFNVLARAMRAERPGIVFARAAASGEVDPLTDLDSRIFVGLPAPSRERA
;
A
#
# COMPACT_ATOMS: atom_id res chain seq x y z
N MET A 1 5.02 35.45 -3.20
CA MET A 1 3.87 34.91 -2.43
C MET A 1 4.23 34.82 -0.94
N ARG A 2 3.36 35.22 -0.01
CA ARG A 2 3.51 34.88 1.43
C ARG A 2 2.74 33.58 1.68
N ILE A 3 3.40 32.59 2.25
CA ILE A 3 2.78 31.29 2.53
C ILE A 3 1.76 31.45 3.65
N ASN A 4 0.54 31.00 3.38
CA ASN A 4 -0.48 30.89 4.40
C ASN A 4 -0.54 29.43 4.91
N ALA A 5 0.31 29.11 5.89
CA ALA A 5 0.28 27.80 6.55
C ALA A 5 -0.86 27.67 7.58
N SER A 6 -1.64 28.73 7.79
CA SER A 6 -2.80 28.71 8.69
C SER A 6 -4.05 28.17 7.98
N ALA A 7 -4.97 27.64 8.79
CA ALA A 7 -6.28 27.16 8.35
C ALA A 7 -7.35 27.83 9.22
N PRO A 8 -7.51 29.17 9.11
CA PRO A 8 -8.28 29.97 10.07
C PRO A 8 -9.77 29.60 10.08
N TRP A 9 -10.28 29.06 8.97
CA TRP A 9 -11.67 28.65 8.80
C TRP A 9 -12.15 27.65 9.85
N HIS A 10 -11.27 26.84 10.45
CA HIS A 10 -11.65 25.93 11.54
C HIS A 10 -12.11 26.71 12.77
N ARG A 11 -11.27 27.64 13.24
CA ARG A 11 -11.58 28.46 14.42
C ARG A 11 -12.70 29.44 14.12
N GLU A 12 -12.65 30.12 12.97
CA GLU A 12 -13.69 31.06 12.55
C GLU A 12 -15.06 30.38 12.45
N SER A 13 -15.13 29.17 11.89
CA SER A 13 -16.36 28.40 11.80
C SER A 13 -16.91 28.01 13.18
N PHE A 14 -16.05 27.55 14.09
CA PHE A 14 -16.47 27.23 15.46
C PHE A 14 -16.97 28.46 16.20
N GLU A 15 -16.24 29.58 16.13
CA GLU A 15 -16.63 30.82 16.79
C GLU A 15 -17.97 31.34 16.26
N ARG A 16 -18.21 31.27 14.94
CA ARG A 16 -19.50 31.61 14.34
C ARG A 16 -20.62 30.70 14.84
N PHE A 17 -20.36 29.40 14.97
CA PHE A 17 -21.33 28.46 15.52
C PHE A 17 -21.72 28.85 16.95
N VAL A 18 -20.74 29.00 17.83
CA VAL A 18 -21.00 29.24 19.26
C VAL A 18 -21.59 30.64 19.50
N LYS A 19 -21.08 31.69 18.83
CA LYS A 19 -21.50 33.08 19.07
C LYS A 19 -22.82 33.47 18.38
N GLU A 20 -23.14 32.87 17.24
CA GLU A 20 -24.28 33.30 16.42
C GLU A 20 -25.31 32.17 16.23
N ARG A 21 -24.89 31.02 15.72
CA ARG A 21 -25.82 29.98 15.24
C ARG A 21 -26.46 29.17 16.36
N LEU A 22 -25.68 28.85 17.39
CA LEU A 22 -26.17 28.13 18.56
C LEU A 22 -27.24 28.94 19.31
N PRO A 23 -27.04 30.22 19.69
CA PRO A 23 -28.11 30.98 20.35
C PRO A 23 -29.36 31.15 19.48
N GLU A 24 -29.23 31.28 18.16
CA GLU A 24 -30.38 31.27 17.23
C GLU A 24 -31.17 29.95 17.32
N LEU A 25 -30.49 28.81 17.24
CA LEU A 25 -31.10 27.49 17.34
C LEU A 25 -31.77 27.29 18.70
N LEU A 26 -31.09 27.68 19.78
CA LEU A 26 -31.63 27.58 21.13
C LEU A 26 -32.88 28.46 21.31
N ALA A 27 -32.87 29.69 20.80
CA ALA A 27 -34.04 30.58 20.84
C ALA A 27 -35.22 30.05 20.03
N ALA A 28 -34.96 29.33 18.93
CA ALA A 28 -36.00 28.71 18.12
C ALA A 28 -36.65 27.48 18.78
N ARG A 29 -35.94 26.80 19.69
CA ARG A 29 -36.38 25.53 20.30
C ARG A 29 -36.73 25.63 21.78
N LEU A 30 -36.23 26.63 22.48
CA LEU A 30 -36.33 26.82 23.94
C LEU A 30 -36.75 28.27 24.26
N PRO A 31 -37.37 28.54 25.43
CA PRO A 31 -37.70 29.90 25.86
C PRO A 31 -36.45 30.63 26.36
N LEU A 32 -35.49 30.88 25.47
CA LEU A 32 -34.20 31.50 25.77
C LEU A 32 -34.38 32.98 26.20
N ALA A 33 -33.93 33.31 27.40
CA ALA A 33 -34.00 34.64 28.00
C ALA A 33 -32.65 35.38 27.93
N ALA A 34 -31.54 34.67 28.06
CA ALA A 34 -30.19 35.21 27.90
C ALA A 34 -29.19 34.13 27.46
N TYR A 35 -28.10 34.56 26.84
CA TYR A 35 -27.02 33.72 26.35
C TYR A 35 -25.69 34.46 26.49
N ARG A 36 -24.65 33.80 27.00
CA ARG A 36 -23.30 34.37 27.15
C ARG A 36 -22.25 33.27 27.03
N ILE A 37 -21.09 33.61 26.50
CA ILE A 37 -19.93 32.70 26.44
C ILE A 37 -18.77 33.37 27.18
N ASP A 38 -18.12 32.63 28.06
CA ASP A 38 -16.87 33.01 28.70
C ASP A 38 -15.77 32.07 28.19
N SER A 39 -14.67 32.61 27.67
CA SER A 39 -13.49 31.80 27.35
C SER A 39 -12.65 31.65 28.62
N GLU A 40 -12.58 30.44 29.16
CA GLU A 40 -11.88 30.16 30.42
C GLU A 40 -10.39 29.87 30.19
N GLU A 41 -10.03 29.18 29.10
CA GLU A 41 -8.64 28.81 28.73
C GLU A 41 -8.44 28.82 27.19
N GLU A 42 -7.22 28.52 26.70
CA GLU A 42 -6.94 28.45 25.25
C GLU A 42 -7.76 27.36 24.52
N HIS A 43 -8.15 26.29 25.23
CA HIS A 43 -8.75 25.08 24.62
C HIS A 43 -10.17 24.76 25.09
N THR A 44 -10.70 25.52 26.05
CA THR A 44 -12.07 25.32 26.55
C THR A 44 -12.81 26.65 26.69
N CYS A 45 -14.14 26.58 26.60
CA CYS A 45 -15.04 27.69 26.91
C CYS A 45 -16.23 27.25 27.75
N THR A 46 -16.92 28.23 28.34
CA THR A 46 -18.13 28.03 29.11
C THR A 46 -19.29 28.74 28.45
N VAL A 47 -20.39 28.02 28.22
CA VAL A 47 -21.63 28.56 27.66
C VAL A 47 -22.65 28.70 28.78
N HIS A 48 -23.12 29.93 29.00
CA HIS A 48 -24.18 30.27 29.93
C HIS A 48 -25.49 30.50 29.17
N ILE A 49 -26.56 29.84 29.61
CA ILE A 49 -27.91 30.09 29.11
C ILE A 49 -28.85 30.43 30.26
N SER A 50 -29.84 31.27 29.98
CA SER A 50 -30.95 31.55 30.87
C SER A 50 -32.26 31.20 30.17
N LEU A 51 -33.12 30.41 30.81
CA LEU A 51 -34.43 29.99 30.28
C LEU A 51 -35.55 30.67 31.07
N SER A 52 -36.55 31.19 30.37
CA SER A 52 -37.75 31.76 30.98
C SER A 52 -38.73 30.67 31.40
N ALA A 53 -39.08 30.63 32.69
CA ALA A 53 -40.02 29.68 33.28
C ALA A 53 -41.15 30.39 34.04
N LYS A 54 -42.26 29.70 34.29
CA LYS A 54 -43.36 30.24 35.13
C LYS A 54 -42.91 30.56 36.57
N SER A 55 -41.86 29.91 37.05
CA SER A 55 -41.27 30.08 38.38
C SER A 55 -40.15 31.13 38.44
N GLY A 56 -39.77 31.75 37.32
CA GLY A 56 -38.64 32.70 37.23
C GLY A 56 -37.67 32.35 36.09
N VAL A 57 -36.46 32.92 36.14
CA VAL A 57 -35.38 32.62 35.19
C VAL A 57 -34.52 31.48 35.74
N VAL A 58 -34.27 30.45 34.92
CA VAL A 58 -33.36 29.33 35.24
C VAL A 58 -32.04 29.56 34.52
N GLU A 59 -30.94 29.63 35.25
CA GLU A 59 -29.59 29.77 34.68
C GLU A 59 -28.86 28.42 34.69
N VAL A 60 -28.22 28.07 33.58
CA VAL A 60 -27.39 26.88 33.45
C VAL A 60 -26.06 27.27 32.80
N ALA A 61 -24.97 26.73 33.34
CA ALA A 61 -23.63 26.85 32.78
C ALA A 61 -23.13 25.48 32.31
N TYR A 62 -22.66 25.42 31.06
CA TYR A 62 -21.97 24.29 30.47
C TYR A 62 -20.48 24.62 30.43
N THR A 63 -19.72 24.04 31.35
CA THR A 63 -18.26 24.24 31.47
C THR A 63 -17.52 23.23 30.62
N ASP A 64 -16.21 23.45 30.43
CA ASP A 64 -15.31 22.49 29.79
C ASP A 64 -15.71 22.11 28.35
N ILE A 65 -16.35 23.03 27.62
CA ILE A 65 -16.67 22.82 26.20
C ILE A 65 -15.38 22.95 25.40
N PRO A 66 -14.95 21.93 24.65
CA PRO A 66 -13.72 22.01 23.88
C PRO A 66 -13.86 23.02 22.74
N GLN A 67 -12.86 23.87 22.55
CA GLN A 67 -12.75 24.84 21.47
C GLN A 67 -11.41 24.69 20.73
N PRO A 68 -11.36 25.02 19.43
CA PRO A 68 -10.13 24.93 18.67
C PRO A 68 -9.20 26.12 18.98
N ASN A 69 -7.89 25.88 19.02
CA ASN A 69 -6.88 26.93 19.15
C ASN A 69 -6.74 27.76 17.86
N GLU A 70 -5.79 28.71 17.83
CA GLU A 70 -5.51 29.56 16.65
C GLU A 70 -5.21 28.79 15.35
N ASN A 71 -4.73 27.55 15.45
CA ASN A 71 -4.44 26.70 14.31
C ASN A 71 -5.63 25.81 13.90
N GLY A 72 -6.78 25.90 14.58
CA GLY A 72 -7.94 25.07 14.30
C GLY A 72 -7.94 23.70 14.99
N LEU A 73 -7.09 23.49 16.00
CA LEU A 73 -6.90 22.21 16.68
C LEU A 73 -7.64 22.16 18.01
N PHE A 74 -8.40 21.09 18.22
CA PHE A 74 -9.00 20.74 19.50
C PHE A 74 -8.03 19.91 20.34
N THR A 75 -8.08 20.07 21.66
CA THR A 75 -7.35 19.22 22.61
C THR A 75 -8.37 18.50 23.48
N VAL A 76 -8.50 17.17 23.34
CA VAL A 76 -9.43 16.35 24.13
C VAL A 76 -8.70 15.09 24.59
N ASP A 77 -8.76 14.79 25.88
CA ASP A 77 -8.09 13.64 26.50
C ASP A 77 -6.56 13.60 26.27
N GLY A 78 -5.93 14.77 26.13
CA GLY A 78 -4.49 14.90 25.83
C GLY A 78 -4.12 14.69 24.36
N GLU A 79 -5.10 14.44 23.49
CA GLU A 79 -4.91 14.22 22.05
C GLU A 79 -5.31 15.47 21.25
N ARG A 80 -4.50 15.81 20.23
CA ARG A 80 -4.83 16.89 19.30
C ARG A 80 -5.66 16.36 18.14
N ARG A 81 -6.80 17.01 17.89
CA ARG A 81 -7.78 16.62 16.89
C ARG A 81 -8.14 17.76 15.98
N VAL A 82 -8.51 17.41 14.74
CA VAL A 82 -9.07 18.33 13.75
C VAL A 82 -10.38 17.73 13.23
N ILE A 83 -11.37 18.60 13.00
CA ILE A 83 -12.60 18.24 12.31
C ILE A 83 -12.45 18.62 10.85
N ILE A 84 -12.32 17.62 9.98
CA ILE A 84 -12.09 17.85 8.55
C ILE A 84 -13.36 18.41 7.89
N PRO A 85 -13.27 19.52 7.12
CA PRO A 85 -14.39 20.05 6.37
C PRO A 85 -14.93 19.05 5.34
N VAL A 86 -16.23 19.10 5.10
CA VAL A 86 -16.92 18.23 4.14
C VAL A 86 -17.56 19.10 3.06
N ALA A 87 -17.28 18.78 1.79
CA ALA A 87 -17.96 19.38 0.65
C ALA A 87 -19.30 18.68 0.40
N SER A 88 -20.34 19.45 0.10
CA SER A 88 -21.67 18.91 -0.25
C SER A 88 -21.68 18.16 -1.58
N GLU A 89 -20.77 18.49 -2.50
CA GLU A 89 -20.65 17.94 -3.85
C GLU A 89 -19.20 18.05 -4.36
N GLU A 90 -18.86 17.36 -5.45
CA GLU A 90 -17.52 17.36 -6.06
C GLU A 90 -17.19 18.63 -6.87
N THR A 91 -18.21 19.40 -7.25
CA THR A 91 -18.08 20.66 -7.98
C THR A 91 -17.81 21.81 -7.00
N LEU A 92 -16.54 22.06 -6.71
CA LEU A 92 -16.11 22.85 -5.54
C LEU A 92 -16.37 24.36 -5.64
N ASP A 93 -16.69 24.90 -6.82
CA ASP A 93 -17.07 26.30 -7.00
C ASP A 93 -18.50 26.58 -6.56
N THR A 94 -19.39 25.58 -6.63
CA THR A 94 -20.78 25.66 -6.16
C THR A 94 -21.00 24.96 -4.82
N ALA A 95 -20.12 24.04 -4.42
CA ALA A 95 -20.27 23.26 -3.19
C ALA A 95 -20.37 24.13 -1.92
N ASP A 96 -21.22 23.70 -0.98
CA ASP A 96 -21.18 24.16 0.40
C ASP A 96 -20.11 23.37 1.16
N ILE A 97 -19.27 24.08 1.91
CA ILE A 97 -18.18 23.52 2.70
C ILE A 97 -18.54 23.59 4.17
N LEU A 98 -18.97 22.44 4.71
CA LEU A 98 -19.31 22.29 6.12
C LEU A 98 -18.03 22.12 6.94
N CYS A 99 -17.53 23.23 7.48
CA CYS A 99 -16.50 23.23 8.51
C CYS A 99 -17.07 22.82 9.88
N VAL A 100 -16.21 22.75 10.89
CA VAL A 100 -16.55 22.28 12.24
C VAL A 100 -17.81 22.91 12.83
N GLY A 101 -18.03 24.22 12.67
CA GLY A 101 -19.19 24.89 13.22
C GLY A 101 -20.50 24.51 12.52
N GLY A 102 -20.46 24.28 11.20
CA GLY A 102 -21.61 23.78 10.45
C GLY A 102 -21.96 22.35 10.85
N GLN A 103 -20.95 21.48 10.94
CA GLN A 103 -21.14 20.10 11.38
C GLN A 103 -21.66 20.01 12.83
N LEU A 104 -21.17 20.86 13.73
CA LEU A 104 -21.67 20.98 15.10
C LEU A 104 -23.13 21.46 15.14
N TYR A 105 -23.49 22.43 14.30
CA TYR A 105 -24.87 22.89 14.19
C TYR A 105 -25.80 21.73 13.83
N ASP A 106 -25.49 20.98 12.77
CA ASP A 106 -26.30 19.84 12.34
C ASP A 106 -26.38 18.76 13.43
N PHE A 107 -25.25 18.50 14.11
CA PHE A 107 -25.18 17.51 15.18
C PHE A 107 -26.08 17.85 16.38
N VAL A 108 -26.11 19.12 16.78
CA VAL A 108 -26.94 19.61 17.89
C VAL A 108 -28.40 19.74 17.46
N GLU A 109 -28.68 20.27 16.26
CA GLU A 109 -30.04 20.43 15.74
C GLU A 109 -30.77 19.10 15.63
N ALA A 110 -30.09 18.05 15.15
CA ALA A 110 -30.67 16.72 15.03
C ALA A 110 -31.10 16.11 16.38
N ARG A 111 -30.49 16.54 17.49
CA ARG A 111 -30.76 16.04 18.85
C ARG A 111 -31.69 16.94 19.66
N LEU A 112 -31.74 18.24 19.35
CA LEU A 112 -32.50 19.22 20.11
C LEU A 112 -33.99 19.25 19.72
N GLY A 113 -34.82 18.62 20.54
CA GLY A 113 -36.29 18.72 20.43
C GLY A 113 -36.82 20.11 20.76
N ALA A 114 -37.96 20.48 20.15
CA ALA A 114 -38.67 21.71 20.51
C ALA A 114 -39.40 21.54 21.85
N ALA A 115 -39.15 22.44 22.80
CA ALA A 115 -39.77 22.36 24.11
C ALA A 115 -41.22 22.86 24.10
N PRO A 116 -42.18 22.11 24.67
CA PRO A 116 -43.52 22.62 24.94
C PRO A 116 -43.51 23.93 25.77
N PRO A 117 -44.44 24.86 25.51
CA PRO A 117 -44.45 26.18 26.17
C PRO A 117 -44.70 26.14 27.69
N ASP A 118 -45.22 25.02 28.21
CA ASP A 118 -45.60 24.86 29.62
C ASP A 118 -44.62 24.00 30.44
N LEU A 119 -43.42 23.69 29.91
CA LEU A 119 -42.44 22.88 30.64
C LEU A 119 -41.99 23.56 31.95
N PRO A 120 -41.97 22.86 33.10
CA PRO A 120 -41.50 23.41 34.37
C PRO A 120 -39.96 23.38 34.44
N TRP A 121 -39.31 24.31 33.73
CA TRP A 121 -37.85 24.40 33.70
C TRP A 121 -37.22 24.50 35.10
N ASN A 122 -36.17 23.72 35.31
CA ASN A 122 -35.21 23.79 36.39
C ASN A 122 -33.84 23.34 35.85
N GLU A 123 -32.76 23.54 36.59
CA GLU A 123 -31.40 23.23 36.10
C GLU A 123 -31.25 21.77 35.66
N SER A 124 -31.77 20.82 36.44
CA SER A 124 -31.70 19.39 36.12
C SER A 124 -32.41 19.05 34.81
N LEU A 125 -33.61 19.61 34.60
CA LEU A 125 -34.37 19.42 33.37
C LEU A 125 -33.69 20.09 32.17
N ALA A 126 -33.13 21.29 32.35
CA ALA A 126 -32.39 21.98 31.31
C ALA A 126 -31.12 21.21 30.89
N ARG A 127 -30.35 20.67 31.85
CA ARG A 127 -29.18 19.81 31.56
C ARG A 127 -29.56 18.49 30.89
N SER A 128 -30.69 17.90 31.28
CA SER A 128 -31.18 16.65 30.66
C SER A 128 -31.71 16.89 29.24
N TRP A 129 -32.31 18.06 28.97
CA TRP A 129 -32.86 18.41 27.66
C TRP A 129 -31.78 18.85 26.67
N LEU A 130 -30.78 19.58 27.16
CA LEU A 130 -29.65 20.09 26.40
C LEU A 130 -28.35 19.77 27.16
N PRO A 131 -27.82 18.55 27.09
CA PRO A 131 -26.52 18.21 27.64
C PRO A 131 -25.41 18.67 26.67
N LEU A 132 -25.28 19.99 26.49
CA LEU A 132 -24.46 20.61 25.45
C LEU A 132 -22.96 20.27 25.55
N ASP A 133 -22.41 20.33 26.75
CA ASP A 133 -21.04 19.93 27.07
C ASP A 133 -20.75 18.49 26.67
N THR A 134 -21.66 17.57 27.00
CA THR A 134 -21.57 16.15 26.65
C THR A 134 -21.63 15.96 25.12
N TRP A 135 -22.56 16.63 24.45
CA TRP A 135 -22.72 16.53 22.99
C TRP A 135 -21.53 17.07 22.21
N ILE A 136 -20.98 18.24 22.60
CA ILE A 136 -19.82 18.80 21.92
C ILE A 136 -18.58 17.94 22.17
N ASN A 137 -18.37 17.44 23.39
CA ASN A 137 -17.28 16.51 23.69
C ASN A 137 -17.41 15.19 22.89
N GLU A 138 -18.63 14.63 22.80
CA GLU A 138 -18.92 13.47 21.94
C GLU A 138 -18.56 13.77 20.49
N PHE A 139 -19.05 14.88 19.94
CA PHE A 139 -18.79 15.28 18.55
C PHE A 139 -17.30 15.46 18.27
N VAL A 140 -16.54 16.13 19.14
CA VAL A 140 -15.10 16.30 18.92
C VAL A 140 -14.38 14.95 18.94
N ARG A 141 -14.87 13.95 19.68
CA ARG A 141 -14.31 12.58 19.70
C ARG A 141 -14.73 11.73 18.50
N THR A 142 -15.96 11.83 18.04
CA THR A 142 -16.54 10.90 17.06
C THR A 142 -16.75 11.50 15.68
N GLY A 143 -16.84 12.82 15.57
CA GLY A 143 -17.14 13.56 14.35
C GLY A 143 -18.49 13.21 13.74
N THR A 144 -18.66 13.61 12.49
CA THR A 144 -19.78 13.16 11.64
C THR A 144 -19.36 11.87 10.94
N ALA A 145 -20.21 10.84 10.97
CA ALA A 145 -19.98 9.61 10.23
C ALA A 145 -20.00 9.88 8.71
N VAL A 146 -18.97 9.44 8.01
CA VAL A 146 -18.81 9.63 6.56
C VAL A 146 -18.22 8.36 5.94
N ASP A 147 -18.60 8.07 4.70
CA ASP A 147 -18.13 6.90 3.95
C ASP A 147 -16.66 7.01 3.49
N VAL A 148 -16.07 8.21 3.58
CA VAL A 148 -14.65 8.49 3.38
C VAL A 148 -13.96 8.57 4.74
N MET A 149 -12.97 7.70 5.00
CA MET A 149 -12.22 7.67 6.27
C MET A 149 -13.06 7.39 7.54
N GLY A 150 -14.34 7.05 7.41
CA GLY A 150 -15.23 6.64 8.50
C GLY A 150 -15.83 7.79 9.32
N SER A 151 -15.04 8.82 9.63
CA SER A 151 -15.45 9.98 10.43
C SER A 151 -14.78 11.27 9.97
N THR A 152 -15.35 12.43 10.27
CA THR A 152 -14.72 13.75 10.08
C THR A 152 -13.76 14.16 11.19
N SER A 153 -13.77 13.50 12.36
CA SER A 153 -12.88 13.86 13.47
C SER A 153 -11.63 13.00 13.49
N HIS A 154 -10.48 13.61 13.18
CA HIS A 154 -9.21 12.89 13.04
C HIS A 154 -8.22 13.30 14.12
N ARG A 155 -7.45 12.34 14.64
CA ARG A 155 -6.20 12.62 15.34
C ARG A 155 -5.23 13.23 14.34
N VAL A 156 -4.59 14.32 14.72
CA VAL A 156 -3.69 15.04 13.82
C VAL A 156 -2.43 14.20 13.60
N ASP A 157 -1.92 14.23 12.37
CA ASP A 157 -0.67 13.56 12.03
C ASP A 157 0.47 14.51 12.40
N GLU A 158 1.24 14.12 13.41
CA GLU A 158 2.30 14.94 14.00
C GLU A 158 3.70 14.43 13.64
N THR A 159 3.79 13.55 12.63
CA THR A 159 5.06 12.96 12.19
C THR A 159 6.13 14.01 11.90
N ASN A 160 5.74 15.09 11.21
CA ASN A 160 6.56 16.27 10.99
C ASN A 160 5.69 17.51 10.73
N TRP A 161 6.31 18.68 10.50
CA TRP A 161 5.58 19.93 10.29
C TRP A 161 4.66 19.89 9.06
N LEU A 162 5.13 19.30 7.95
CA LEU A 162 4.36 19.20 6.70
C LEU A 162 3.13 18.31 6.88
N ALA A 163 3.28 17.19 7.60
CA ALA A 163 2.17 16.28 7.91
C ALA A 163 1.05 17.01 8.66
N ALA A 164 1.39 17.70 9.75
CA ALA A 164 0.42 18.40 10.58
C ALA A 164 -0.29 19.52 9.80
N ARG A 165 0.46 20.34 9.06
CA ARG A 165 -0.10 21.49 8.33
C ARG A 165 -0.92 21.08 7.12
N ALA A 166 -0.50 20.06 6.37
CA ALA A 166 -1.29 19.54 5.26
C ALA A 166 -2.56 18.84 5.74
N HIS A 167 -2.55 18.19 6.91
CA HIS A 167 -3.74 17.56 7.51
C HIS A 167 -4.82 18.61 7.84
N LEU A 168 -4.43 19.75 8.40
CA LEU A 168 -5.35 20.88 8.68
C LEU A 168 -6.01 21.46 7.43
N ARG A 169 -5.43 21.24 6.24
CA ARG A 169 -5.93 21.73 4.95
C ARG A 169 -6.68 20.67 4.14
N LYS A 170 -6.98 19.50 4.72
CA LYS A 170 -7.77 18.48 4.02
C LYS A 170 -9.23 18.89 3.90
N ILE A 171 -9.89 18.41 2.85
CA ILE A 171 -11.33 18.47 2.65
C ILE A 171 -11.82 17.12 2.12
N LEU A 172 -12.96 16.66 2.64
CA LEU A 172 -13.59 15.41 2.22
C LEU A 172 -14.70 15.68 1.20
N VAL A 173 -14.75 14.86 0.16
CA VAL A 173 -15.82 14.79 -0.83
C VAL A 173 -16.46 13.40 -0.69
N PRO A 174 -17.59 13.28 0.06
CA PRO A 174 -18.16 11.98 0.41
C PRO A 174 -18.55 11.17 -0.83
N ARG A 175 -19.29 11.80 -1.75
CA ARG A 175 -19.72 11.21 -3.02
C ARG A 175 -18.93 11.83 -4.16
N ARG A 176 -18.29 10.98 -4.95
CA ARG A 176 -17.66 11.36 -6.22
C ARG A 176 -18.28 10.56 -7.37
N GLU A 177 -18.61 11.25 -8.46
CA GLU A 177 -18.91 10.65 -9.75
C GLU A 177 -17.65 10.63 -10.62
N THR A 178 -16.82 11.66 -10.50
CA THR A 178 -15.56 11.83 -11.25
C THR A 178 -14.35 11.94 -10.31
N VAL A 179 -13.17 11.58 -10.81
CA VAL A 179 -11.93 11.62 -9.98
C VAL A 179 -11.42 13.07 -9.84
N ILE A 180 -11.62 13.87 -10.87
CA ILE A 180 -11.23 15.27 -10.94
C ILE A 180 -12.33 16.05 -11.67
N THR A 181 -12.61 17.25 -11.18
CA THR A 181 -13.50 18.24 -11.81
C THR A 181 -12.72 19.53 -12.04
N ALA A 182 -13.03 20.27 -13.10
CA ALA A 182 -12.30 21.50 -13.41
C ALA A 182 -12.38 22.56 -12.30
N SER A 183 -13.45 22.57 -11.50
CA SER A 183 -13.60 23.48 -10.36
C SER A 183 -12.58 23.23 -9.24
N GLN A 184 -11.89 22.09 -9.23
CA GLN A 184 -10.81 21.79 -8.28
C GLN A 184 -9.54 22.61 -8.51
N PHE A 185 -9.24 23.00 -9.75
CA PHE A 185 -8.02 23.76 -10.04
C PHE A 185 -8.04 25.15 -9.38
N GLY A 186 -6.90 25.54 -8.80
CA GLY A 186 -6.76 26.75 -7.98
C GLY A 186 -7.39 26.65 -6.58
N ARG A 187 -8.40 25.78 -6.38
CA ARG A 187 -9.04 25.54 -5.07
C ARG A 187 -8.35 24.46 -4.25
N THR A 188 -7.91 23.41 -4.91
CA THR A 188 -7.22 22.27 -4.30
C THR A 188 -5.95 21.95 -5.06
N CYS A 189 -4.95 21.46 -4.35
CA CYS A 189 -3.70 21.07 -4.96
C CYS A 189 -3.90 19.87 -5.89
N PRO A 190 -3.42 19.93 -7.14
CA PRO A 190 -3.54 18.83 -8.09
C PRO A 190 -2.66 17.62 -7.74
N PHE A 191 -1.60 17.82 -6.96
CA PHE A 191 -0.62 16.77 -6.62
C PHE A 191 -0.82 16.20 -5.20
N GLU A 192 -1.53 16.88 -4.30
CA GLU A 192 -1.70 16.43 -2.90
C GLU A 192 -3.03 15.72 -2.66
N THR A 193 -3.13 14.48 -3.13
CA THR A 193 -4.25 13.57 -2.88
C THR A 193 -3.71 12.16 -2.57
N PRO A 194 -4.38 11.35 -1.74
CA PRO A 194 -3.91 10.00 -1.47
C PRO A 194 -4.12 9.09 -2.69
N GLU A 195 -3.24 8.11 -2.79
CA GLU A 195 -3.34 7.00 -3.74
C GLU A 195 -4.45 6.01 -3.32
N GLY A 196 -4.87 5.16 -4.24
CA GLY A 196 -5.80 4.06 -3.94
C GLY A 196 -7.28 4.49 -3.93
N PRO A 197 -8.16 3.79 -3.19
CA PRO A 197 -9.61 3.92 -3.36
C PRO A 197 -10.16 5.31 -3.03
N ASN A 198 -9.44 6.11 -2.23
CA ASN A 198 -9.87 7.43 -1.78
C ASN A 198 -9.35 8.59 -2.65
N ILE A 199 -8.65 8.32 -3.75
CA ILE A 199 -8.16 9.36 -4.67
C ILE A 199 -9.31 10.22 -5.20
N GLY A 200 -9.20 11.55 -5.13
CA GLY A 200 -10.31 12.45 -5.51
C GLY A 200 -11.46 12.57 -4.49
N ARG A 201 -11.45 11.79 -3.40
CA ARG A 201 -12.37 11.96 -2.24
C ARG A 201 -11.73 12.71 -1.09
N ILE A 202 -10.41 12.66 -0.99
CA ILE A 202 -9.63 13.42 -0.02
C ILE A 202 -8.75 14.39 -0.80
N LEU A 203 -9.04 15.67 -0.67
CA LEU A 203 -8.33 16.75 -1.36
C LEU A 203 -7.60 17.64 -0.35
N THR A 204 -6.64 18.43 -0.82
CA THR A 204 -5.90 19.39 0.00
C THR A 204 -6.15 20.79 -0.54
N VAL A 205 -6.64 21.70 0.29
CA VAL A 205 -6.89 23.10 -0.08
C VAL A 205 -5.58 23.78 -0.50
N ALA A 206 -5.56 24.34 -1.70
CA ALA A 206 -4.40 25.03 -2.30
C ALA A 206 -4.02 26.27 -1.49
N ASN A 207 -2.77 26.74 -1.57
CA ASN A 207 -2.30 27.92 -0.82
C ASN A 207 -3.07 29.20 -1.18
N GLY A 208 -3.46 29.34 -2.45
CA GLY A 208 -4.26 30.42 -3.00
C GLY A 208 -5.76 30.28 -2.79
N ALA A 209 -6.20 29.38 -1.91
CA ALA A 209 -7.61 29.16 -1.62
C ALA A 209 -7.93 29.18 -0.12
N GLU A 210 -9.13 29.65 0.20
CA GLU A 210 -9.65 29.77 1.57
C GLU A 210 -11.14 29.41 1.63
N ILE A 211 -11.57 28.85 2.77
CA ILE A 211 -12.99 28.61 3.04
C ILE A 211 -13.56 29.86 3.71
N ARG A 212 -14.44 30.57 2.99
CA ARG A 212 -15.12 31.77 3.47
C ARG A 212 -16.62 31.67 3.22
N ASP A 213 -17.40 31.94 4.26
CA ASP A 213 -18.86 31.84 4.23
C ASP A 213 -19.37 30.50 3.71
N GLY A 214 -18.73 29.41 4.14
CA GLY A 214 -19.08 28.05 3.71
C GLY A 214 -18.78 27.78 2.24
N LYS A 215 -17.97 28.60 1.56
CA LYS A 215 -17.55 28.37 0.16
C LYS A 215 -16.03 28.32 0.04
N LEU A 216 -15.52 27.44 -0.82
CA LEU A 216 -14.09 27.39 -1.14
C LEU A 216 -13.76 28.39 -2.25
N ARG A 217 -13.07 29.47 -1.89
CA ARG A 217 -12.78 30.60 -2.80
C ARG A 217 -11.30 30.69 -3.12
N ILE A 218 -11.00 30.98 -4.38
CA ILE A 218 -9.66 31.33 -4.83
C ILE A 218 -9.41 32.81 -4.45
N VAL A 219 -8.30 33.05 -3.76
CA VAL A 219 -7.84 34.37 -3.31
C VAL A 219 -6.52 34.79 -3.99
N ASP A 220 -5.80 33.84 -4.58
CA ASP A 220 -4.61 34.03 -5.42
C ASP A 220 -4.65 32.97 -6.52
N ASP A 221 -4.66 33.40 -7.78
CA ASP A 221 -4.76 32.55 -8.97
C ASP A 221 -3.42 32.29 -9.65
N SER A 222 -2.31 32.69 -9.03
CA SER A 222 -0.97 32.34 -9.54
C SER A 222 -0.74 30.81 -9.53
N PRO A 223 0.02 30.27 -10.49
CA PRO A 223 0.33 28.85 -10.57
C PRO A 223 0.86 28.23 -9.27
N GLU A 224 1.77 28.90 -8.58
CA GLU A 224 2.37 28.45 -7.34
C GLU A 224 1.36 28.45 -6.19
N ALA A 225 0.41 29.39 -6.20
CA ALA A 225 -0.67 29.44 -5.22
C ALA A 225 -1.67 28.29 -5.40
N ALA A 226 -1.81 27.72 -6.61
CA ALA A 226 -2.62 26.52 -6.85
C ALA A 226 -2.01 25.24 -6.24
N LEU A 227 -0.74 25.27 -5.81
CA LEU A 227 -0.09 24.16 -5.12
C LEU A 227 -0.49 24.11 -3.65
N GLY A 228 -0.42 22.92 -3.06
CA GLY A 228 -0.53 22.72 -1.62
C GLY A 228 0.81 23.01 -0.92
N LEU A 229 0.81 23.00 0.41
CA LEU A 229 1.99 23.32 1.21
C LEU A 229 3.16 22.39 0.92
N THR A 230 2.91 21.10 0.64
CA THR A 230 3.98 20.13 0.43
C THR A 230 4.52 20.21 -0.99
N ALA A 231 3.64 20.35 -1.99
CA ALA A 231 4.02 20.52 -3.40
C ALA A 231 4.85 21.79 -3.62
N LEU A 232 4.56 22.86 -2.90
CA LEU A 232 5.31 24.12 -2.94
C LEU A 232 6.77 23.98 -2.45
N MET A 233 7.11 22.91 -1.72
CA MET A 233 8.47 22.65 -1.20
C MET A 233 9.33 21.79 -2.14
N VAL A 234 8.82 21.45 -3.33
CA VAL A 234 9.53 20.65 -4.33
C VAL A 234 10.19 21.59 -5.35
N PRO A 235 11.53 21.72 -5.36
CA PRO A 235 12.22 22.48 -6.42
C PRO A 235 12.14 21.71 -7.74
N PHE A 236 12.29 22.40 -8.87
CA PHE A 236 12.22 21.77 -10.21
C PHE A 236 10.96 20.90 -10.39
N LEU A 237 9.82 21.33 -9.83
CA LEU A 237 8.57 20.57 -9.83
C LEU A 237 8.17 20.21 -11.26
N GLU A 238 8.26 21.17 -12.17
CA GLU A 238 7.99 21.09 -13.60
C GLU A 238 8.80 20.04 -14.37
N HIS A 239 9.90 19.53 -13.79
CA HIS A 239 10.75 18.50 -14.39
C HIS A 239 10.38 17.08 -13.90
N ASN A 240 9.23 16.90 -13.24
CA ASN A 240 8.80 15.60 -12.72
C ASN A 240 7.44 15.20 -13.28
N ASP A 241 7.24 13.92 -13.60
CA ASP A 241 5.92 13.38 -13.93
C ASP A 241 4.95 13.53 -12.77
N ALA A 242 3.68 13.83 -13.08
CA ALA A 242 2.66 14.13 -12.10
C ALA A 242 2.42 13.00 -11.08
N ASN A 243 2.54 11.72 -11.49
CA ASN A 243 2.47 10.61 -10.53
C ASN A 243 3.61 10.65 -9.52
N ARG A 244 4.82 10.99 -9.97
CA ARG A 244 5.99 11.11 -9.09
C ARG A 244 5.90 12.31 -8.18
N GLN A 245 5.38 13.43 -8.67
CA GLN A 245 5.10 14.58 -7.81
C GLN A 245 4.12 14.20 -6.69
N LEU A 246 3.01 13.53 -7.04
CA LEU A 246 2.01 13.05 -6.08
C LEU A 246 2.64 12.12 -5.03
N PHE A 247 3.48 11.17 -5.45
CA PHE A 247 4.20 10.30 -4.52
C PHE A 247 5.17 11.08 -3.63
N GLY A 248 5.97 11.98 -4.20
CA GLY A 248 6.96 12.79 -3.48
C GLY A 248 6.32 13.62 -2.36
N VAL A 249 5.26 14.35 -2.69
CA VAL A 249 4.55 15.18 -1.69
C VAL A 249 3.85 14.35 -0.63
N ASN A 250 3.39 13.13 -0.96
CA ASN A 250 2.82 12.23 0.04
C ASN A 250 3.89 11.64 0.97
N MET A 251 5.08 11.34 0.45
CA MET A 251 6.17 10.75 1.22
C MET A 251 6.90 11.75 2.11
N MET A 252 7.02 13.02 1.73
CA MET A 252 7.61 14.07 2.57
C MET A 252 6.90 14.20 3.94
N ARG A 253 5.60 13.93 4.00
CA ARG A 253 4.81 13.92 5.25
C ARG A 253 5.07 12.69 6.14
N GLN A 254 5.75 11.68 5.61
CA GLN A 254 6.07 10.43 6.30
C GLN A 254 7.50 10.43 6.89
N TRP A 255 8.27 11.50 6.67
CA TRP A 255 9.66 11.60 7.10
C TRP A 255 9.78 11.84 8.59
N HIS A 256 10.65 11.08 9.24
CA HIS A 256 11.07 11.35 10.60
C HIS A 256 11.86 12.66 10.69
N VAL A 257 11.64 13.41 11.76
CA VAL A 257 12.41 14.63 12.04
C VAL A 257 13.76 14.25 12.67
N PRO A 258 14.90 14.66 12.09
CA PRO A 258 16.21 14.49 12.70
C PRO A 258 16.37 15.38 13.95
N PRO A 259 17.17 14.98 14.94
CA PRO A 259 17.44 15.79 16.13
C PRO A 259 18.25 17.07 15.82
N ASP A 260 19.00 17.06 14.72
CA ASP A 260 19.87 18.11 14.21
C ASP A 260 19.49 18.48 12.76
N PRO A 261 18.35 19.16 12.53
CA PRO A 261 17.90 19.52 11.18
C PRO A 261 18.94 20.30 10.36
N GLU A 262 19.06 19.96 9.08
CA GLU A 262 19.87 20.71 8.12
C GLU A 262 18.99 21.24 6.97
N PRO A 263 19.09 22.52 6.59
CA PRO A 263 18.40 23.04 5.41
C PRO A 263 18.86 22.37 4.13
N ALA A 264 17.96 22.22 3.15
CA ALA A 264 18.33 21.73 1.82
C ALA A 264 19.29 22.73 1.12
N LEU A 265 20.24 22.22 0.34
CA LEU A 265 21.13 23.06 -0.48
C LEU A 265 20.40 23.71 -1.67
N VAL A 266 19.33 23.07 -2.14
CA VAL A 266 18.42 23.60 -3.15
C VAL A 266 17.05 23.81 -2.49
N GLN A 267 16.59 25.04 -2.46
CA GLN A 267 15.39 25.47 -1.74
C GLN A 267 14.40 26.09 -2.72
N THR A 268 13.13 26.18 -2.36
CA THR A 268 12.12 26.87 -3.17
C THR A 268 11.97 28.34 -2.79
N GLY A 269 12.55 28.76 -1.66
CA GLY A 269 12.34 30.09 -1.08
C GLY A 269 11.00 30.19 -0.34
N HIS A 270 10.29 29.07 -0.22
CA HIS A 270 9.01 28.95 0.48
C HIS A 270 9.15 28.17 1.80
N GLU A 271 10.35 27.86 2.24
CA GLU A 271 10.52 27.10 3.46
C GLU A 271 10.24 27.97 4.70
N PRO A 272 9.36 27.53 5.63
CA PRO A 272 9.07 28.28 6.84
C PRO A 272 10.23 28.15 7.84
N ASP A 273 10.43 29.21 8.62
CA ASP A 273 11.27 29.14 9.82
C ASP A 273 10.46 28.49 10.96
N ALA A 274 10.33 27.16 10.91
CA ALA A 274 9.55 26.40 11.87
C ALA A 274 10.27 25.12 12.33
N PRO A 275 10.22 24.78 13.64
CA PRO A 275 10.75 23.51 14.13
C PRO A 275 10.10 22.32 13.44
N GLY A 276 10.92 21.31 13.11
CA GLY A 276 10.45 20.07 12.49
C GLY A 276 10.06 20.18 11.01
N PHE A 277 10.31 21.32 10.36
CA PHE A 277 10.13 21.46 8.91
C PHE A 277 11.25 20.74 8.13
N TRP A 278 12.51 21.06 8.44
CA TRP A 278 13.67 20.41 7.82
C TRP A 278 13.81 18.98 8.36
N CYS A 279 13.17 18.03 7.68
CA CYS A 279 13.06 16.63 8.08
C CYS A 279 13.84 15.65 7.18
N GLY A 280 14.80 16.15 6.40
CA GLY A 280 15.64 15.36 5.50
C GLY A 280 17.13 15.63 5.70
N ARG A 281 17.93 15.09 4.78
CA ARG A 281 19.38 15.20 4.71
C ARG A 281 19.84 15.48 3.30
N ASN A 282 20.86 16.33 3.15
CA ASN A 282 21.58 16.50 1.90
C ASN A 282 22.54 15.31 1.75
N LEU A 283 22.15 14.30 0.97
CA LEU A 283 22.98 13.11 0.72
C LEU A 283 23.64 13.20 -0.66
N LEU A 284 24.97 13.09 -0.71
CA LEU A 284 25.70 13.03 -1.98
C LEU A 284 25.27 11.77 -2.74
N THR A 285 24.47 11.97 -3.77
CA THR A 285 23.79 10.92 -4.53
C THR A 285 24.45 10.76 -5.89
N ALA A 286 24.86 9.54 -6.25
CA ALA A 286 25.29 9.20 -7.60
C ALA A 286 24.19 8.42 -8.35
N PHE A 287 23.90 8.84 -9.57
CA PHE A 287 22.92 8.19 -10.45
C PHE A 287 23.60 7.19 -11.37
N VAL A 288 24.00 6.04 -10.82
CA VAL A 288 24.70 4.96 -11.52
C VAL A 288 24.19 3.60 -11.06
N SER A 289 24.37 2.57 -11.87
CA SER A 289 24.16 1.19 -11.42
C SER A 289 25.31 0.74 -10.51
N TRP A 290 25.01 0.13 -9.37
CA TRP A 290 26.02 -0.45 -8.46
C TRP A 290 25.91 -1.96 -8.35
N GLY A 291 25.60 -2.61 -9.48
CA GLY A 291 25.34 -4.04 -9.53
C GLY A 291 24.04 -4.37 -8.79
N LEU A 292 24.08 -5.45 -8.01
CA LEU A 292 22.92 -5.95 -7.28
C LEU A 292 22.41 -5.00 -6.19
N ASP A 293 23.28 -4.14 -5.63
CA ASP A 293 22.90 -3.26 -4.52
C ASP A 293 21.88 -2.18 -4.95
N THR A 294 21.74 -1.92 -6.25
CA THR A 294 20.79 -0.96 -6.82
C THR A 294 19.78 -1.60 -7.78
N PHE A 295 19.68 -2.93 -7.79
CA PHE A 295 18.75 -3.64 -8.68
C PHE A 295 17.28 -3.38 -8.27
N GLU A 296 16.40 -3.18 -9.25
CA GLU A 296 15.05 -2.65 -9.03
C GLU A 296 15.11 -1.33 -8.22
N ASP A 297 14.31 -1.20 -7.16
CA ASP A 297 14.23 0.02 -6.33
C ASP A 297 15.10 -0.06 -5.07
N ALA A 298 16.08 -0.97 -5.08
CA ALA A 298 17.10 -1.01 -4.05
C ALA A 298 18.03 0.20 -4.12
N ILE A 299 18.55 0.62 -2.96
CA ILE A 299 19.60 1.63 -2.85
C ILE A 299 20.74 1.13 -1.97
N ALA A 300 21.96 1.51 -2.35
CA ALA A 300 23.15 1.35 -1.54
C ALA A 300 23.46 2.65 -0.81
N ILE A 301 23.80 2.58 0.47
CA ILE A 301 24.26 3.74 1.24
C ILE A 301 25.60 3.47 1.89
N SER A 302 26.36 4.54 2.12
CA SER A 302 27.64 4.46 2.83
C SER A 302 27.44 4.32 4.35
N GLU A 303 28.46 3.84 5.06
CA GLU A 303 28.43 3.78 6.53
C GLU A 303 28.39 5.19 7.17
N SER A 304 28.99 6.20 6.52
CA SER A 304 28.88 7.60 6.94
C SER A 304 27.46 8.14 6.77
N CYS A 305 26.80 7.83 5.66
CA CYS A 305 25.39 8.13 5.43
C CYS A 305 24.50 7.45 6.48
N ALA A 306 24.76 6.18 6.80
CA ALA A 306 23.99 5.44 7.79
C ALA A 306 24.05 6.09 9.18
N LYS A 307 25.21 6.60 9.59
CA LYS A 307 25.37 7.37 10.85
C LYS A 307 24.56 8.66 10.84
N ARG A 308 24.48 9.36 9.70
CA ARG A 308 23.66 10.58 9.55
C ARG A 308 22.16 10.32 9.58
N LEU A 309 21.74 9.08 9.32
CA LEU A 309 20.35 8.59 9.31
C LEU A 309 19.99 7.75 10.56
N ASP A 310 20.80 7.85 11.62
CA ASP A 310 20.57 7.17 12.91
C ASP A 310 19.52 7.90 13.76
N PHE A 311 18.29 7.96 13.24
CA PHE A 311 17.12 8.51 13.92
C PHE A 311 15.80 7.96 13.34
N PRO A 312 14.74 7.83 14.15
CA PRO A 312 14.80 7.65 15.60
C PRO A 312 15.53 6.35 16.00
N HIS A 313 15.90 5.53 15.02
CA HIS A 313 16.65 4.29 15.14
C HIS A 313 17.74 4.25 14.06
N PRO A 314 18.78 3.41 14.22
CA PRO A 314 19.76 3.17 13.16
C PRO A 314 19.08 2.75 11.86
N VAL A 315 19.57 3.22 10.72
CA VAL A 315 19.12 2.71 9.42
C VAL A 315 19.67 1.30 9.20
N GLU A 316 18.84 0.41 8.69
CA GLU A 316 19.19 -0.99 8.41
C GLU A 316 18.66 -1.43 7.03
N PRO A 317 19.19 -2.53 6.45
CA PRO A 317 18.60 -3.10 5.25
C PRO A 317 17.10 -3.34 5.41
N GLY A 318 16.30 -2.96 4.41
CA GLY A 318 14.84 -2.99 4.45
C GLY A 318 14.16 -1.68 4.84
N ASP A 319 14.90 -0.71 5.39
CA ASP A 319 14.37 0.63 5.66
C ASP A 319 14.14 1.41 4.36
N LYS A 320 13.05 2.18 4.31
CA LYS A 320 12.67 2.98 3.15
C LYS A 320 13.11 4.43 3.28
N LEU A 321 13.85 4.91 2.29
CA LEU A 321 14.18 6.31 2.07
C LEU A 321 13.39 6.86 0.88
N SER A 322 13.18 8.18 0.86
CA SER A 322 12.66 8.86 -0.33
C SER A 322 13.16 10.28 -0.44
N ASN A 323 13.01 10.89 -1.62
CA ASN A 323 13.32 12.30 -1.85
C ASN A 323 12.06 13.08 -2.26
N ARG A 324 12.23 14.39 -2.49
CA ARG A 324 11.12 15.31 -2.84
C ARG A 324 10.54 15.09 -4.25
N HIS A 325 11.22 14.32 -5.09
CA HIS A 325 10.87 14.08 -6.50
C HIS A 325 10.13 12.76 -6.72
N GLY A 326 9.63 12.13 -5.65
CA GLY A 326 8.91 10.86 -5.74
C GLY A 326 9.79 9.64 -5.98
N THR A 327 11.12 9.78 -5.87
CA THR A 327 12.01 8.62 -5.77
C THR A 327 11.88 8.00 -4.39
N LYS A 328 11.64 6.70 -4.37
CA LYS A 328 11.68 5.87 -3.17
C LYS A 328 12.68 4.75 -3.40
N GLY A 329 13.34 4.32 -2.32
CA GLY A 329 14.24 3.19 -2.37
C GLY A 329 14.37 2.50 -1.03
N THR A 330 14.52 1.19 -1.07
CA THR A 330 14.78 0.38 0.13
C THR A 330 16.28 0.17 0.27
N VAL A 331 16.83 0.44 1.45
CA VAL A 331 18.24 0.17 1.73
C VAL A 331 18.49 -1.33 1.55
N SER A 332 19.32 -1.71 0.58
CA SER A 332 19.69 -3.11 0.36
C SER A 332 20.95 -3.48 1.14
N ARG A 333 21.91 -2.55 1.16
CA ARG A 333 23.22 -2.71 1.76
C ARG A 333 23.76 -1.39 2.28
N ILE A 334 24.45 -1.48 3.41
CA ILE A 334 25.27 -0.41 3.97
C ILE A 334 26.72 -0.81 3.70
N LEU A 335 27.41 -0.03 2.86
CA LEU A 335 28.77 -0.31 2.41
C LEU A 335 29.79 0.53 3.20
N PRO A 336 31.02 0.01 3.42
CA PRO A 336 32.13 0.84 3.87
C PRO A 336 32.34 2.04 2.94
N ASP A 337 32.73 3.20 3.47
CA ASP A 337 32.92 4.41 2.65
C ASP A 337 33.93 4.16 1.51
N ASP A 338 35.00 3.40 1.76
CA ASP A 338 36.03 3.05 0.76
C ASP A 338 35.50 2.19 -0.41
N GLU A 339 34.36 1.50 -0.25
CA GLU A 339 33.72 0.70 -1.30
C GLU A 339 32.71 1.49 -2.15
N MET A 340 32.34 2.70 -1.73
CA MET A 340 31.41 3.56 -2.45
C MET A 340 32.07 4.20 -3.68
N PRO A 341 31.31 4.68 -4.68
CA PRO A 341 31.90 5.53 -5.72
C PRO A 341 32.58 6.76 -5.11
N HIS A 342 33.72 7.18 -5.62
CA HIS A 342 34.40 8.41 -5.15
C HIS A 342 34.49 9.46 -6.25
N LEU A 343 34.39 10.72 -5.85
CA LEU A 343 34.78 11.89 -6.65
C LEU A 343 36.30 11.93 -6.82
N GLU A 344 36.79 12.75 -7.76
CA GLU A 344 38.23 12.90 -8.04
C GLU A 344 39.02 13.45 -6.83
N ASP A 345 38.37 14.23 -5.97
CA ASP A 345 38.96 14.74 -4.73
C ASP A 345 39.02 13.70 -3.59
N GLY A 346 38.53 12.48 -3.83
CA GLY A 346 38.50 11.39 -2.85
C GLY A 346 37.30 11.43 -1.91
N THR A 347 36.31 12.28 -2.14
CA THR A 347 35.05 12.28 -1.39
C THR A 347 34.21 11.05 -1.75
N PRO A 348 33.81 10.20 -0.78
CA PRO A 348 32.91 9.08 -1.04
C PRO A 348 31.48 9.56 -1.27
N VAL A 349 30.80 8.96 -2.23
CA VAL A 349 29.35 9.09 -2.43
C VAL A 349 28.61 8.45 -1.25
N GLU A 350 27.50 9.07 -0.85
CA GLU A 350 26.72 8.64 0.31
C GLU A 350 25.56 7.71 -0.05
N LEU A 351 24.95 7.92 -1.22
CA LEU A 351 23.83 7.13 -1.72
C LEU A 351 24.01 6.84 -3.21
N VAL A 352 23.78 5.60 -3.63
CA VAL A 352 23.76 5.21 -5.05
C VAL A 352 22.36 4.80 -5.46
N PHE A 353 21.86 5.41 -6.54
CA PHE A 353 20.56 5.12 -7.14
C PHE A 353 20.71 4.78 -8.62
N SER A 354 20.02 3.73 -9.09
CA SER A 354 20.14 3.28 -10.48
C SER A 354 19.60 4.30 -11.49
N PHE A 355 20.41 4.65 -12.49
CA PHE A 355 20.01 5.56 -13.57
C PHE A 355 18.87 5.00 -14.44
N LEU A 356 18.68 3.68 -14.44
CA LEU A 356 17.58 3.01 -15.15
C LEU A 356 16.22 3.44 -14.58
N GLY A 357 16.17 3.74 -13.28
CA GLY A 357 14.99 4.27 -12.61
C GLY A 357 14.65 5.70 -13.04
N CYS A 358 15.65 6.54 -13.33
CA CYS A 358 15.44 7.97 -13.59
C CYS A 358 14.62 8.23 -14.88
N HIS A 359 15.02 7.59 -16.00
CA HIS A 359 14.37 7.83 -17.29
C HIS A 359 13.03 7.08 -17.46
N THR A 360 12.76 6.06 -16.64
CA THR A 360 11.47 5.36 -16.67
C THR A 360 10.46 5.88 -15.66
N ARG A 361 10.93 6.51 -14.58
CA ARG A 361 10.05 7.18 -13.62
C ARG A 361 9.76 8.62 -13.97
N LEU A 362 10.58 9.24 -14.83
CA LEU A 362 10.40 10.61 -15.32
C LEU A 362 10.41 11.65 -14.17
N ASN A 363 11.22 11.40 -13.15
CA ASN A 363 11.48 12.32 -12.05
C ASN A 363 12.83 13.02 -12.26
N PHE A 364 12.92 13.79 -13.35
CA PHE A 364 14.14 14.43 -13.81
C PHE A 364 14.58 15.59 -12.90
N GLY A 365 13.67 16.16 -12.11
CA GLY A 365 13.96 17.21 -11.15
C GLY A 365 15.07 16.85 -10.15
N GLN A 366 15.23 15.58 -9.77
CA GLN A 366 16.31 15.16 -8.86
C GLN A 366 17.70 15.23 -9.52
N ILE A 367 17.77 15.05 -10.85
CA ILE A 367 19.01 15.19 -11.62
C ILE A 367 19.41 16.67 -11.65
N ARG A 368 18.43 17.56 -11.90
CA ARG A 368 18.64 19.01 -11.83
C ARG A 368 18.99 19.48 -10.41
N GLU A 369 18.34 18.95 -9.38
CA GLU A 369 18.66 19.22 -7.97
C GLU A 369 20.11 18.83 -7.65
N ALA A 370 20.54 17.64 -8.07
CA ALA A 370 21.90 17.17 -7.84
C ALA A 370 22.94 18.13 -8.43
N VAL A 371 22.78 18.53 -9.69
CA VAL A 371 23.70 19.48 -10.34
C VAL A 371 23.64 20.87 -9.70
N MET A 372 22.44 21.38 -9.42
CA MET A 372 22.26 22.67 -8.76
C MET A 372 22.88 22.71 -7.36
N SER A 373 22.85 21.59 -6.63
CA SER A 373 23.48 21.50 -5.31
C SER A 373 25.01 21.60 -5.36
N ARG A 374 25.64 21.12 -6.46
CA ARG A 374 27.08 21.27 -6.69
C ARG A 374 27.44 22.74 -6.89
N ILE A 375 26.63 23.44 -7.68
CA ILE A 375 26.74 24.89 -7.90
C ILE A 375 26.56 25.63 -6.58
N ALA A 376 25.48 25.37 -5.83
CA ALA A 376 25.19 25.98 -4.54
C ALA A 376 26.36 25.83 -3.54
N LYS A 377 26.98 24.64 -3.50
CA LYS A 377 28.13 24.38 -2.63
C LYS A 377 29.39 25.12 -3.08
N ALA A 378 29.62 25.25 -4.38
CA ALA A 378 30.73 26.05 -4.91
C ALA A 378 30.52 27.56 -4.67
N GLU A 379 29.28 28.03 -4.76
CA GLU A 379 28.89 29.42 -4.49
C GLU A 379 28.86 29.76 -2.98
N GLY A 380 28.80 28.75 -2.11
CA GLY A 380 28.76 28.91 -0.65
C GLY A 380 27.42 29.41 -0.10
N ALA A 381 26.33 29.27 -0.87
CA ALA A 381 24.98 29.70 -0.51
C ALA A 381 23.93 28.73 -1.08
N PRO A 382 22.76 28.56 -0.45
CA PRO A 382 21.70 27.72 -1.00
C PRO A 382 21.19 28.31 -2.33
N ALA A 383 20.90 27.44 -3.30
CA ALA A 383 20.24 27.83 -4.53
C ALA A 383 18.73 27.92 -4.31
N ILE A 384 18.10 28.98 -4.83
CA ILE A 384 16.65 29.16 -4.76
C ILE A 384 16.04 28.84 -6.12
N VAL A 385 15.17 27.83 -6.17
CA VAL A 385 14.48 27.33 -7.35
C VAL A 385 13.00 27.11 -7.00
N PRO A 386 12.17 28.16 -7.09
CA PRO A 386 10.72 28.03 -6.89
C PRO A 386 10.07 27.14 -7.96
N PRO A 387 8.94 26.47 -7.67
CA PRO A 387 8.19 25.71 -8.68
C PRO A 387 7.84 26.56 -9.91
N PHE A 388 8.05 26.02 -11.11
CA PHE A 388 7.83 26.69 -12.41
C PHE A 388 8.81 27.84 -12.73
N HIS A 389 9.88 28.00 -11.94
CA HIS A 389 10.93 29.00 -12.14
C HIS A 389 12.32 28.35 -12.14
N ALA A 390 12.44 27.13 -12.67
CA ALA A 390 13.73 26.51 -12.90
C ALA A 390 14.60 27.34 -13.87
N PRO A 391 15.92 27.45 -13.61
CA PRO A 391 16.84 28.07 -14.55
C PRO A 391 16.88 27.31 -15.87
N SER A 392 17.09 28.02 -16.97
CA SER A 392 17.22 27.40 -18.29
C SER A 392 18.47 26.52 -18.37
N GLU A 393 18.54 25.69 -19.41
CA GLU A 393 19.74 24.90 -19.68
C GLU A 393 20.98 25.79 -19.84
N GLU A 394 20.88 26.89 -20.58
CA GLU A 394 21.96 27.84 -20.79
C GLU A 394 22.43 28.46 -19.47
N GLU A 395 21.49 28.90 -18.63
CA GLU A 395 21.80 29.47 -17.31
C GLU A 395 22.51 28.44 -16.42
N LEU A 396 22.05 27.19 -16.41
CA LEU A 396 22.69 26.11 -15.66
C LEU A 396 24.12 25.84 -16.13
N ARG A 397 24.36 25.81 -17.45
CA ARG A 397 25.71 25.61 -18.02
C ARG A 397 26.64 26.77 -17.66
N GLU A 398 26.17 28.01 -17.80
CA GLU A 398 26.95 29.19 -17.39
C GLU A 398 27.31 29.16 -15.90
N ARG A 399 26.38 28.73 -15.04
CA ARG A 399 26.64 28.62 -13.60
C ARG A 399 27.61 27.49 -13.27
N LEU A 400 27.54 26.36 -13.98
CA LEU A 400 28.54 25.29 -13.86
C LEU A 400 29.94 25.79 -14.20
N GLU A 401 30.08 26.48 -15.32
CA GLU A 401 31.36 27.07 -15.75
C GLU A 401 31.90 28.07 -14.71
N LYS A 402 31.05 29.00 -14.24
CA LYS A 402 31.39 29.98 -13.19
C LYS A 402 31.78 29.31 -11.87
N ALA A 403 31.19 28.16 -11.55
CA ALA A 403 31.50 27.36 -10.37
C ALA A 403 32.76 26.48 -10.52
N GLY A 404 33.40 26.46 -11.70
CA GLY A 404 34.55 25.60 -11.99
C GLY A 404 34.21 24.12 -12.11
N LEU A 405 32.95 23.81 -12.42
CA LEU A 405 32.44 22.45 -12.63
C LEU A 405 32.37 22.14 -14.14
N PRO A 406 32.37 20.86 -14.56
CA PRO A 406 32.20 20.50 -15.96
C PRO A 406 30.90 21.04 -16.54
N GLU A 407 30.93 21.64 -17.73
CA GLU A 407 29.73 22.14 -18.43
C GLU A 407 28.70 21.04 -18.74
N SER A 408 29.11 19.76 -18.76
CA SER A 408 28.21 18.61 -18.87
C SER A 408 27.39 18.35 -17.61
N GLY A 409 27.79 18.92 -16.47
CA GLY A 409 27.24 18.63 -15.14
C GLY A 409 27.54 17.21 -14.63
N MET A 410 28.43 16.47 -15.32
CA MET A 410 28.78 15.09 -15.00
C MET A 410 30.28 14.95 -14.71
N GLU A 411 30.63 14.03 -13.82
CA GLU A 411 32.02 13.80 -13.36
C GLU A 411 32.40 12.32 -13.46
N ILE A 412 33.70 12.03 -13.58
CA ILE A 412 34.21 10.66 -13.61
C ILE A 412 34.40 10.15 -12.18
N LEU A 413 33.62 9.13 -11.79
CA LEU A 413 33.74 8.45 -10.51
C LEU A 413 34.71 7.26 -10.56
N THR A 414 35.05 6.68 -9.41
CA THR A 414 35.88 5.46 -9.29
C THR A 414 35.14 4.27 -8.67
N LEU A 415 35.59 3.04 -8.95
CA LEU A 415 35.11 1.79 -8.31
C LEU A 415 35.66 1.63 -6.88
N GLY A 416 35.15 2.40 -5.93
CA GLY A 416 35.78 2.49 -4.61
C GLY A 416 36.97 3.45 -4.61
N ARG A 417 37.55 3.71 -3.43
CA ARG A 417 38.57 4.73 -3.23
C ARG A 417 39.84 4.52 -4.04
N ALA A 418 40.31 3.28 -4.09
CA ALA A 418 41.52 2.88 -4.82
C ALA A 418 41.19 2.15 -6.14
N GLY A 419 39.93 2.21 -6.57
CA GLY A 419 39.46 1.54 -7.77
C GLY A 419 39.86 2.22 -9.07
N LYS A 420 39.56 1.55 -10.17
CA LYS A 420 39.66 2.14 -11.50
C LYS A 420 38.58 3.21 -11.68
N LYS A 421 38.85 4.20 -12.53
CA LYS A 421 37.83 5.14 -13.02
C LYS A 421 36.72 4.37 -13.75
N LEU A 422 35.47 4.79 -13.57
CA LEU A 422 34.35 4.31 -14.36
C LEU A 422 34.54 4.70 -15.84
N ALA A 423 33.96 3.91 -16.75
CA ALA A 423 34.19 4.10 -18.19
C ALA A 423 33.57 5.40 -18.72
N ARG A 424 32.46 5.86 -18.14
CA ARG A 424 31.70 7.04 -18.54
C ARG A 424 31.53 8.01 -17.35
N PRO A 425 31.39 9.33 -17.61
CA PRO A 425 31.06 10.30 -16.57
C PRO A 425 29.62 10.11 -16.10
N SER A 426 29.35 10.50 -14.86
CA SER A 426 28.07 10.27 -14.19
C SER A 426 27.57 11.53 -13.48
N THR A 427 26.25 11.67 -13.38
CA THR A 427 25.64 12.75 -12.59
C THR A 427 25.73 12.43 -11.11
N VAL A 428 26.27 13.38 -10.33
CA VAL A 428 26.50 13.23 -8.90
C VAL A 428 26.34 14.57 -8.17
N GLY A 429 25.54 14.58 -7.10
CA GLY A 429 25.29 15.79 -6.32
C GLY A 429 24.43 15.53 -5.08
N TRP A 430 24.33 16.53 -4.20
CA TRP A 430 23.53 16.44 -2.99
C TRP A 430 22.04 16.58 -3.32
N VAL A 431 21.29 15.53 -3.00
CA VAL A 431 19.82 15.49 -3.13
C VAL A 431 19.24 15.45 -1.73
N TYR A 432 18.06 16.07 -1.52
CA TYR A 432 17.43 16.11 -0.21
C TYR A 432 16.55 14.88 0.03
N TRP A 433 17.06 13.95 0.84
CA TRP A 433 16.43 12.67 1.17
C TRP A 433 15.89 12.63 2.60
N GLY A 434 14.74 12.02 2.82
CA GLY A 434 14.19 11.75 4.15
C GLY A 434 14.06 10.26 4.44
N LYS A 435 14.19 9.92 5.73
CA LYS A 435 13.94 8.58 6.26
C LYS A 435 12.47 8.46 6.64
N THR A 436 11.75 7.55 5.98
CA THR A 436 10.32 7.33 6.25
C THR A 436 10.11 6.51 7.53
N PHE A 437 8.90 6.55 8.10
CA PHE A 437 8.54 5.67 9.22
C PHE A 437 8.40 4.18 8.85
N HIS A 438 8.59 3.81 7.58
CA HIS A 438 8.58 2.43 7.12
C HIS A 438 9.90 1.74 7.39
N LEU A 439 10.09 1.33 8.65
CA LEU A 439 11.30 0.66 9.14
C LEU A 439 11.17 -0.87 9.10
N ALA A 440 12.24 -1.57 8.72
CA ALA A 440 12.28 -3.04 8.64
C ALA A 440 11.99 -3.69 10.01
N LYS A 441 12.58 -3.16 11.08
CA LYS A 441 12.32 -3.59 12.46
C LYS A 441 10.86 -3.61 12.90
N HIS A 442 9.97 -2.82 12.29
CA HIS A 442 8.55 -2.79 12.63
C HIS A 442 7.71 -3.76 11.76
N LYS A 443 8.32 -4.32 10.71
CA LYS A 443 7.66 -5.20 9.75
C LYS A 443 7.98 -6.68 9.98
N ILE A 444 9.10 -7.00 10.61
CA ILE A 444 9.44 -8.39 10.94
C ILE A 444 8.48 -8.97 11.99
N HIS A 445 7.84 -10.08 11.63
CA HIS A 445 7.00 -10.88 12.50
C HIS A 445 7.30 -12.35 12.24
N ALA A 446 7.43 -13.16 13.29
CA ALA A 446 7.48 -14.61 13.17
C ALA A 446 6.93 -15.26 14.42
N ASP A 447 6.17 -16.33 14.22
CA ASP A 447 5.63 -17.10 15.33
C ASP A 447 5.24 -18.52 14.90
N VAL A 448 4.98 -19.33 15.92
CA VAL A 448 4.45 -20.69 15.82
C VAL A 448 3.00 -20.75 16.29
N LYS A 449 2.30 -19.61 16.32
CA LYS A 449 0.95 -19.44 16.90
C LYS A 449 -0.12 -18.99 15.89
N GLY A 450 0.29 -18.55 14.70
CA GLY A 450 -0.55 -18.22 13.56
C GLY A 450 -0.91 -16.75 13.46
N THR A 451 0.01 -15.90 12.99
CA THR A 451 -0.32 -14.50 12.64
C THR A 451 -0.52 -14.26 11.15
N GLN A 452 0.05 -15.12 10.28
CA GLN A 452 -0.03 -14.93 8.84
C GLN A 452 -1.31 -15.54 8.27
N MET A 453 -2.10 -14.70 7.60
CA MET A 453 -3.34 -15.12 6.95
C MET A 453 -3.05 -15.70 5.56
N GLN A 454 -3.63 -16.85 5.28
CA GLN A 454 -3.72 -17.49 3.97
C GLN A 454 -5.18 -17.42 3.52
N GLY A 455 -5.43 -16.82 2.35
CA GLY A 455 -6.77 -16.54 1.84
C GLY A 455 -7.14 -17.42 0.65
N GLU A 456 -8.22 -17.07 -0.05
CA GLU A 456 -8.73 -17.87 -1.17
C GLU A 456 -7.78 -17.89 -2.37
N LEU A 457 -7.04 -16.80 -2.60
CA LEU A 457 -6.12 -16.71 -3.73
C LEU A 457 -4.95 -17.68 -3.58
N GLU A 458 -4.40 -17.81 -2.38
CA GLU A 458 -3.36 -18.79 -2.09
C GLU A 458 -3.92 -20.22 -2.18
N TYR A 459 -5.15 -20.44 -1.72
CA TYR A 459 -5.86 -21.70 -1.87
C TYR A 459 -5.98 -22.11 -3.35
N TYR A 460 -6.55 -21.24 -4.19
CA TYR A 460 -6.75 -21.51 -5.62
C TYR A 460 -5.42 -21.77 -6.31
N THR A 461 -4.38 -20.99 -5.98
CA THR A 461 -3.04 -21.17 -6.53
C THR A 461 -2.48 -22.55 -6.18
N LEU A 462 -2.50 -22.96 -4.90
CA LEU A 462 -2.02 -24.28 -4.50
C LEU A 462 -2.84 -25.42 -5.12
N ARG A 463 -4.16 -25.25 -5.22
CA ARG A 463 -5.07 -26.21 -5.84
C ARG A 463 -4.74 -26.42 -7.32
N ASP A 464 -4.57 -25.35 -8.07
CA ASP A 464 -4.34 -25.40 -9.53
C ASP A 464 -2.94 -25.96 -9.86
N ILE A 465 -1.98 -25.79 -8.94
CA ILE A 465 -0.65 -26.44 -8.98
C ILE A 465 -0.71 -27.93 -8.56
N ALA A 466 -1.85 -28.35 -8.00
CA ALA A 466 -2.07 -29.64 -7.37
C ALA A 466 -1.07 -29.91 -6.22
N ALA A 467 -0.79 -28.90 -5.41
CA ALA A 467 -0.03 -28.98 -4.16
C ALA A 467 -0.97 -29.27 -2.97
N PHE A 468 -1.62 -30.44 -2.99
CA PHE A 468 -2.70 -30.79 -2.08
C PHE A 468 -2.23 -31.09 -0.65
N GLU A 469 -1.02 -31.60 -0.47
CA GLU A 469 -0.46 -31.85 0.87
C GLU A 469 -0.14 -30.54 1.58
N ASN A 470 0.49 -29.58 0.88
CA ASN A 470 0.74 -28.24 1.41
C ASN A 470 -0.58 -27.49 1.67
N LEU A 471 -1.57 -27.63 0.79
CA LEU A 471 -2.89 -27.05 0.99
C LEU A 471 -3.54 -27.61 2.26
N ARG A 472 -3.64 -28.93 2.39
CA ARG A 472 -4.23 -29.56 3.58
C ARG A 472 -3.45 -29.19 4.85
N GLU A 473 -2.13 -29.04 4.76
CA GLU A 473 -1.35 -28.59 5.90
C GLU A 473 -1.66 -27.15 6.28
N HIS A 474 -1.73 -26.20 5.34
CA HIS A 474 -2.01 -24.79 5.63
C HIS A 474 -3.41 -24.52 6.20
N TYR A 475 -4.44 -25.20 5.68
CA TYR A 475 -5.85 -24.96 6.05
C TYR A 475 -6.40 -25.99 7.05
N ASN A 476 -5.61 -27.00 7.43
CA ASN A 476 -5.96 -27.93 8.50
C ASN A 476 -4.84 -28.05 9.53
N THR A 477 -3.80 -28.84 9.26
CA THR A 477 -2.77 -29.23 10.25
C THR A 477 -2.11 -28.04 10.95
N CYS A 478 -1.82 -26.98 10.20
CA CYS A 478 -1.21 -25.74 10.69
C CYS A 478 -2.22 -24.60 10.85
N ALA A 479 -3.53 -24.89 10.92
CA ALA A 479 -4.52 -23.87 11.20
C ALA A 479 -4.49 -23.44 12.66
N ALA A 480 -4.37 -22.13 12.90
CA ALA A 480 -4.24 -21.54 14.23
C ALA A 480 -5.47 -21.79 15.11
N GLU A 481 -6.63 -21.93 14.47
CA GLU A 481 -7.91 -22.20 15.13
C GLU A 481 -8.07 -23.67 15.55
N ARG A 482 -7.16 -24.58 15.17
CA ARG A 482 -7.23 -25.96 15.64
C ARG A 482 -7.05 -26.03 17.16
N PRO A 483 -7.81 -26.87 17.87
CA PRO A 483 -7.66 -27.04 19.32
C PRO A 483 -6.25 -27.44 19.76
N ASP A 484 -5.53 -28.17 18.91
CA ASP A 484 -4.18 -28.67 19.19
C ASP A 484 -3.05 -27.77 18.67
N ALA A 485 -3.36 -26.65 18.00
CA ALA A 485 -2.37 -25.74 17.39
C ALA A 485 -1.34 -25.22 18.41
N GLY A 486 -1.79 -24.88 19.62
CA GLY A 486 -0.91 -24.38 20.70
C GLY A 486 0.15 -25.37 21.16
N SER A 487 -0.06 -26.67 20.93
CA SER A 487 0.89 -27.74 21.27
C SER A 487 1.76 -28.19 20.08
N LEU A 488 1.51 -27.64 18.87
CA LEU A 488 2.15 -28.15 17.65
C LEU A 488 3.68 -27.99 17.70
N ALA A 489 4.19 -26.89 18.25
CA ALA A 489 5.63 -26.69 18.43
C ALA A 489 6.28 -27.74 19.35
N GLU A 490 5.61 -28.13 20.43
CA GLU A 490 6.10 -29.18 21.32
C GLU A 490 6.08 -30.54 20.64
N ARG A 491 5.05 -30.83 19.85
CA ARG A 491 4.94 -32.06 19.05
C ARG A 491 6.02 -32.16 17.99
N VAL A 492 6.32 -31.06 17.29
CA VAL A 492 7.43 -30.99 16.32
C VAL A 492 8.77 -31.25 17.02
N ALA A 493 8.93 -30.79 18.27
CA ALA A 493 10.13 -31.04 19.05
C ALA A 493 10.26 -32.50 19.56
N THR A 494 9.17 -33.25 19.66
CA THR A 494 9.19 -34.65 20.14
C THR A 494 9.18 -35.69 19.02
N GLY A 495 8.74 -35.35 17.81
CA GLY A 495 8.65 -36.33 16.72
C GLY A 495 8.27 -35.75 15.36
N PRO A 496 8.10 -36.62 14.34
CA PRO A 496 7.51 -36.24 13.07
C PRO A 496 6.03 -35.88 13.22
N ILE A 497 5.53 -35.01 12.33
CA ILE A 497 4.12 -34.60 12.28
C ILE A 497 3.44 -35.30 11.11
N GLU A 498 2.25 -35.85 11.37
CA GLU A 498 1.33 -36.35 10.35
C GLU A 498 0.23 -35.31 10.10
N GLN A 499 -0.41 -35.42 8.93
CA GLN A 499 -1.53 -34.56 8.56
C GLN A 499 -2.69 -34.74 9.53
N ALA A 500 -3.26 -33.63 9.99
CA ALA A 500 -4.45 -33.66 10.84
C ALA A 500 -5.63 -34.29 10.09
N GLY A 501 -6.41 -35.08 10.83
CA GLY A 501 -7.68 -35.63 10.33
C GLY A 501 -8.77 -34.56 10.22
N PRO A 502 -9.92 -34.92 9.63
CA PRO A 502 -11.10 -34.08 9.67
C PRO A 502 -11.70 -34.03 11.09
N PRO A 503 -12.53 -33.02 11.40
CA PRO A 503 -12.83 -31.86 10.55
C PRO A 503 -11.72 -30.79 10.55
N THR A 504 -11.79 -29.85 9.59
CA THR A 504 -11.04 -28.59 9.68
C THR A 504 -11.73 -27.61 10.63
N PRO A 505 -11.01 -26.60 11.17
CA PRO A 505 -11.62 -25.54 11.96
C PRO A 505 -12.72 -24.76 11.22
N VAL A 506 -12.51 -24.47 9.93
CA VAL A 506 -13.48 -23.74 9.10
C VAL A 506 -14.79 -24.53 8.98
N PHE A 507 -14.72 -25.85 8.82
CA PHE A 507 -15.91 -26.69 8.79
C PHE A 507 -16.57 -26.83 10.18
N GLU A 508 -15.80 -26.95 11.25
CA GLU A 508 -16.35 -26.95 12.63
C GLU A 508 -17.15 -25.68 12.92
N GLU A 509 -16.62 -24.51 12.53
CA GLU A 509 -17.30 -23.23 12.67
C GLU A 509 -18.57 -23.14 11.80
N LEU A 510 -18.53 -23.66 10.56
CA LEU A 510 -19.72 -23.79 9.72
C LEU A 510 -20.79 -24.66 10.41
N ALA A 511 -20.42 -25.85 10.89
CA ALA A 511 -21.34 -26.77 11.54
C ALA A 511 -21.96 -26.15 12.80
N ARG A 512 -21.18 -25.38 13.57
CA ARG A 512 -21.67 -24.62 14.73
C ARG A 512 -22.70 -23.55 14.35
N ARG A 513 -22.46 -22.80 13.28
CA ARG A 513 -23.40 -21.79 12.74
C ARG A 513 -24.69 -22.42 12.24
N LEU A 514 -24.60 -23.54 11.53
CA LEU A 514 -25.76 -24.30 11.09
C LEU A 514 -26.57 -24.83 12.29
N CYS A 515 -25.89 -25.34 13.33
CA CYS A 515 -26.54 -25.84 14.54
C CYS A 515 -27.35 -24.74 15.25
N VAL A 516 -26.82 -23.51 15.32
CA VAL A 516 -27.55 -22.34 15.87
C VAL A 516 -28.84 -22.04 15.13
N ALA A 517 -28.86 -22.29 13.81
CA ALA A 517 -30.04 -22.16 12.97
C ALA A 517 -30.94 -23.42 12.96
N GLY A 518 -30.69 -24.43 13.79
CA GLY A 518 -31.50 -25.66 13.82
C GLY A 518 -31.20 -26.66 12.70
N ILE A 519 -29.99 -26.61 12.14
CA ILE A 519 -29.52 -27.54 11.12
C ILE A 519 -28.30 -28.28 11.65
N GLU A 520 -28.39 -29.59 11.75
CA GLU A 520 -27.26 -30.43 12.11
C GLU A 520 -26.52 -30.88 10.85
N ALA A 521 -25.19 -30.70 10.84
CA ALA A 521 -24.30 -31.18 9.81
C ALA A 521 -23.32 -32.21 10.40
N ARG A 522 -23.35 -33.46 9.92
CA ARG A 522 -22.51 -34.56 10.44
C ARG A 522 -21.64 -35.17 9.35
N LEU A 523 -20.34 -35.22 9.61
CA LEU A 523 -19.36 -35.90 8.77
C LEU A 523 -19.17 -37.35 9.26
N GLU A 524 -19.67 -38.32 8.51
CA GLU A 524 -19.60 -39.76 8.84
C GLU A 524 -19.14 -40.56 7.61
N GLU A 525 -18.13 -41.42 7.81
CA GLU A 525 -17.57 -42.30 6.75
C GLU A 525 -17.18 -41.59 5.43
N GLY A 526 -16.82 -40.30 5.50
CA GLY A 526 -16.46 -39.51 4.33
C GLY A 526 -17.66 -38.92 3.55
N ASN A 527 -18.87 -39.01 4.11
CA ASN A 527 -20.06 -38.32 3.64
C ASN A 527 -20.47 -37.25 4.64
N LEU A 528 -21.08 -36.18 4.15
CA LEU A 528 -21.64 -35.11 4.97
C LEU A 528 -23.16 -35.15 4.87
N THR A 529 -23.81 -35.41 6.01
CA THR A 529 -25.27 -35.49 6.13
C THR A 529 -25.82 -34.23 6.79
N PHE A 530 -27.01 -33.82 6.36
CA PHE A 530 -27.72 -32.68 6.93
C PHE A 530 -29.11 -33.11 7.40
N ARG A 531 -29.53 -32.62 8.57
CA ARG A 531 -30.91 -32.81 9.04
C ARG A 531 -31.38 -31.61 9.85
N LEU A 532 -32.68 -31.35 9.80
CA LEU A 532 -33.31 -30.43 10.73
C LEU A 532 -33.29 -31.05 12.12
N ALA A 533 -32.75 -30.31 13.08
CA ALA A 533 -32.64 -30.75 14.46
C ALA A 533 -32.64 -29.53 15.38
N PRO A 534 -33.22 -29.63 16.59
CA PRO A 534 -33.10 -28.55 17.55
C PRO A 534 -31.62 -28.26 17.84
N PRO A 535 -31.23 -26.99 18.09
CA PRO A 535 -29.84 -26.64 18.41
C PRO A 535 -29.32 -27.47 19.59
N ASP A 536 -28.13 -28.04 19.43
CA ASP A 536 -27.40 -28.72 20.50
C ASP A 536 -26.68 -27.68 21.39
N GLY A 537 -26.85 -27.80 22.71
CA GLY A 537 -26.24 -26.89 23.70
C GLY A 537 -27.15 -25.73 24.14
N PRO A 538 -26.56 -24.60 24.61
CA PRO A 538 -27.32 -23.43 25.04
C PRO A 538 -28.18 -22.85 23.91
N ARG A 539 -29.46 -22.59 24.21
CA ARG A 539 -30.44 -22.12 23.23
C ARG A 539 -31.52 -21.26 23.88
N THR A 540 -32.15 -20.42 23.07
CA THR A 540 -33.34 -19.65 23.44
C THR A 540 -34.57 -20.35 22.87
N GLU A 541 -35.44 -20.84 23.75
CA GLU A 541 -36.78 -21.30 23.37
C GLU A 541 -37.61 -20.08 22.96
N LEU A 542 -38.20 -20.13 21.76
CA LEU A 542 -39.00 -19.04 21.25
C LEU A 542 -40.40 -19.09 21.89
N ALA A 543 -40.91 -17.93 22.29
CA ALA A 543 -42.21 -17.78 22.96
C ALA A 543 -43.37 -18.33 22.10
N CYS A 544 -43.21 -18.30 20.78
CA CYS A 544 -44.02 -19.00 19.79
C CYS A 544 -43.11 -19.52 18.67
N PRO A 545 -43.46 -20.66 18.02
CA PRO A 545 -42.80 -21.06 16.79
C PRO A 545 -42.86 -19.97 15.73
N VAL A 546 -41.75 -19.76 15.01
CA VAL A 546 -41.67 -18.80 13.90
C VAL A 546 -41.23 -19.52 12.62
N PRO A 547 -41.64 -19.07 11.42
CA PRO A 547 -41.16 -19.66 10.17
C PRO A 547 -39.64 -19.57 10.05
N HIS A 548 -38.98 -20.67 9.64
CA HIS A 548 -37.53 -20.71 9.48
C HIS A 548 -37.09 -19.76 8.35
N PRO A 549 -36.21 -18.76 8.60
CA PRO A 549 -35.81 -17.76 7.60
C PRO A 549 -35.27 -18.33 6.27
N TRP A 550 -34.51 -19.43 6.35
CA TRP A 550 -33.96 -20.11 5.17
C TRP A 550 -34.88 -21.16 4.51
N LEU A 551 -35.98 -21.58 5.16
CA LEU A 551 -36.93 -22.57 4.66
C LEU A 551 -38.30 -22.36 5.32
N ARG A 552 -39.12 -21.46 4.77
CA ARG A 552 -40.33 -20.95 5.43
C ARG A 552 -41.42 -21.99 5.66
N GLU A 553 -41.32 -23.13 5.00
CA GLU A 553 -42.22 -24.28 5.15
C GLU A 553 -42.03 -25.01 6.51
N GLU A 554 -40.90 -24.77 7.17
CA GLU A 554 -40.55 -25.33 8.48
C GLU A 554 -40.60 -24.24 9.57
N GLU A 555 -40.80 -24.65 10.82
CA GLU A 555 -40.85 -23.75 11.98
C GLU A 555 -39.63 -23.94 12.90
N LEU A 556 -39.12 -22.82 13.42
CA LEU A 556 -38.16 -22.80 14.51
C LEU A 556 -38.90 -22.62 15.83
N SER A 557 -38.77 -23.60 16.73
CA SER A 557 -39.21 -23.48 18.11
C SER A 557 -38.12 -22.97 19.05
N ALA A 558 -36.85 -23.04 18.62
CA ALA A 558 -35.70 -22.58 19.38
C ALA A 558 -34.57 -22.15 18.43
N ILE A 559 -33.69 -21.27 18.90
CA ILE A 559 -32.44 -20.89 18.24
C ILE A 559 -31.25 -21.07 19.17
N GLY A 560 -30.08 -21.44 18.64
CA GLY A 560 -28.86 -21.57 19.44
C GLY A 560 -28.36 -20.21 19.94
N THR A 561 -27.59 -20.23 21.03
CA THR A 561 -27.04 -19.00 21.61
C THR A 561 -25.84 -18.47 20.83
N TRP A 562 -25.81 -17.15 20.57
CA TRP A 562 -24.69 -16.47 19.92
C TRP A 562 -24.44 -15.08 20.50
N GLU A 563 -23.88 -15.04 21.72
CA GLU A 563 -23.77 -13.81 22.54
C GLU A 563 -22.96 -12.69 21.91
N SER A 564 -22.09 -13.00 20.93
CA SER A 564 -21.26 -11.99 20.26
C SER A 564 -21.98 -11.22 19.15
N SER A 565 -23.29 -11.40 18.95
CA SER A 565 -24.10 -10.72 17.92
C SER A 565 -25.18 -9.84 18.57
N ASP A 566 -25.22 -8.57 18.15
CA ASP A 566 -26.25 -7.62 18.57
C ASP A 566 -27.64 -8.05 18.06
N GLU A 567 -27.68 -8.68 16.88
CA GLU A 567 -28.91 -9.24 16.30
C GLU A 567 -29.44 -10.39 17.17
N TYR A 568 -28.58 -11.25 17.71
CA TYR A 568 -29.00 -12.26 18.68
C TYR A 568 -29.59 -11.63 19.94
N GLY A 569 -28.96 -10.58 20.47
CA GLY A 569 -29.49 -9.80 21.60
C GLY A 569 -30.89 -9.23 21.30
N SER A 570 -31.07 -8.73 20.07
CA SER A 570 -32.36 -8.23 19.59
C SER A 570 -33.43 -9.33 19.51
N VAL A 571 -33.07 -10.56 19.14
CA VAL A 571 -33.99 -11.71 19.20
C VAL A 571 -34.40 -11.99 20.64
N VAL A 572 -33.44 -12.04 21.57
CA VAL A 572 -33.71 -12.33 22.99
C VAL A 572 -34.67 -11.29 23.58
N GLU A 573 -34.44 -10.00 23.30
CA GLU A 573 -35.31 -8.91 23.76
C GLU A 573 -36.73 -9.00 23.16
N ALA A 574 -36.82 -9.20 21.84
CA ALA A 574 -38.11 -9.35 21.16
C ALA A 574 -38.89 -10.57 21.68
N ASN A 575 -38.19 -11.69 21.94
CA ASN A 575 -38.76 -12.92 22.44
C ASN A 575 -39.31 -12.75 23.86
N ALA A 576 -38.53 -12.15 24.77
CA ALA A 576 -38.95 -11.85 26.13
C ALA A 576 -40.16 -10.88 26.17
N LYS A 577 -40.17 -9.89 25.27
CA LYS A 577 -41.31 -8.97 25.12
C LYS A 577 -42.58 -9.70 24.70
N LEU A 578 -42.49 -10.60 23.72
CA LEU A 578 -43.62 -11.41 23.28
C LEU A 578 -44.12 -12.35 24.40
N GLU A 579 -43.20 -13.04 25.07
CA GLU A 579 -43.51 -13.91 26.21
C GLU A 579 -44.28 -13.16 27.31
N HIS A 580 -43.83 -11.95 27.64
CA HIS A 580 -44.50 -11.09 28.61
C HIS A 580 -45.90 -10.65 28.16
N MET A 581 -46.08 -10.33 26.88
CA MET A 581 -47.40 -9.98 26.32
C MET A 581 -48.38 -11.15 26.35
N ILE A 582 -47.92 -12.36 26.03
CA ILE A 582 -48.72 -13.59 26.08
C ILE A 582 -49.11 -13.88 27.53
N ALA A 583 -48.15 -13.86 28.46
CA ALA A 583 -48.41 -14.09 29.88
C ALA A 583 -49.36 -13.05 30.49
N GLY A 584 -49.26 -11.80 30.05
CA GLY A 584 -50.10 -10.68 30.48
C GLY A 584 -51.46 -10.57 29.80
N GLN A 585 -51.81 -11.49 28.88
CA GLN A 585 -53.06 -11.48 28.10
C GLN A 585 -53.28 -10.15 27.34
N ALA A 586 -52.21 -9.61 26.76
CA ALA A 586 -52.29 -8.40 25.93
C ALA A 586 -53.23 -8.61 24.72
N PRO A 587 -53.87 -7.53 24.20
CA PRO A 587 -54.72 -7.62 23.01
C PRO A 587 -54.04 -8.32 21.83
N ASP A 588 -54.80 -9.15 21.09
CA ASP A 588 -54.29 -9.96 19.98
C ASP A 588 -53.49 -9.15 18.94
N SER A 589 -53.89 -7.91 18.68
CA SER A 589 -53.18 -7.02 17.75
C SER A 589 -51.76 -6.68 18.20
N LEU A 590 -51.51 -6.53 19.49
CA LEU A 590 -50.18 -6.25 20.06
C LEU A 590 -49.32 -7.52 20.10
N THR A 591 -49.91 -8.65 20.47
CA THR A 591 -49.24 -9.96 20.47
C THR A 591 -48.85 -10.36 19.05
N GLN A 592 -49.72 -10.14 18.05
CA GLN A 592 -49.39 -10.37 16.64
C GLN A 592 -48.30 -9.42 16.13
N GLN A 593 -48.28 -8.17 16.57
CA GLN A 593 -47.22 -7.23 16.20
C GLN A 593 -45.88 -7.64 16.83
N ALA A 594 -45.86 -8.05 18.09
CA ALA A 594 -44.67 -8.54 18.77
C ALA A 594 -44.15 -9.85 18.15
N LEU A 595 -45.03 -10.74 17.69
CA LEU A 595 -44.65 -11.92 16.92
C LEU A 595 -43.95 -11.54 15.60
N LYS A 596 -44.50 -10.58 14.85
CA LYS A 596 -43.86 -10.08 13.62
C LYS A 596 -42.51 -9.41 13.90
N ASP A 597 -42.38 -8.71 15.01
CA ASP A 597 -41.12 -8.10 15.42
C ASP A 597 -40.08 -9.19 15.76
N LEU A 598 -40.49 -10.26 16.46
CA LEU A 598 -39.65 -11.43 16.72
C LEU A 598 -39.22 -12.11 15.41
N GLU A 599 -40.15 -12.38 14.50
CA GLU A 599 -39.85 -12.94 13.17
C GLU A 599 -38.80 -12.10 12.42
N ARG A 600 -38.97 -10.76 12.41
CA ARG A 600 -38.00 -9.85 11.78
C ARG A 600 -36.62 -9.94 12.41
N CYS A 601 -36.54 -10.00 13.74
CA CYS A 601 -35.26 -10.13 14.44
C CYS A 601 -34.58 -11.47 14.16
N VAL A 602 -35.34 -12.57 14.11
CA VAL A 602 -34.81 -13.90 13.77
C VAL A 602 -34.26 -13.93 12.34
N VAL A 603 -34.95 -13.30 11.38
CA VAL A 603 -34.45 -13.15 10.00
C VAL A 603 -33.13 -12.37 9.97
N ALA A 604 -33.09 -11.21 10.62
CA ALA A 604 -31.88 -10.39 10.67
C ALA A 604 -30.70 -11.16 11.29
N PHE A 605 -30.94 -11.86 12.40
CA PHE A 605 -29.92 -12.67 13.05
C PHE A 605 -29.38 -13.77 12.13
N LEU A 606 -30.26 -14.59 11.53
CA LEU A 606 -29.79 -15.68 10.65
C LEU A 606 -29.11 -15.16 9.38
N ASP A 607 -29.52 -14.02 8.81
CA ASP A 607 -28.84 -13.42 7.66
C ASP A 607 -27.40 -12.98 8.00
N THR A 608 -27.12 -12.58 9.25
CA THR A 608 -25.74 -12.31 9.71
C THR A 608 -24.97 -13.58 10.10
N LEU A 609 -25.67 -14.64 10.48
CA LEU A 609 -25.07 -15.87 11.00
C LEU A 609 -24.29 -16.64 9.94
N LEU A 610 -24.77 -16.68 8.70
CA LEU A 610 -24.12 -17.38 7.59
C LEU A 610 -24.21 -16.60 6.28
N THR A 611 -23.12 -15.90 5.96
CA THR A 611 -22.89 -15.20 4.69
C THR A 611 -21.96 -16.03 3.79
N PRO A 612 -21.80 -15.68 2.50
CA PRO A 612 -20.82 -16.33 1.63
C PRO A 612 -19.37 -16.24 2.15
N GLU A 613 -19.04 -15.26 3.01
CA GLU A 613 -17.68 -15.10 3.52
C GLU A 613 -17.26 -16.26 4.44
N GLN A 614 -18.18 -16.85 5.20
CA GLN A 614 -17.88 -17.98 6.10
C GLN A 614 -17.58 -19.29 5.38
N LEU A 615 -17.88 -19.39 4.08
CA LEU A 615 -17.57 -20.57 3.25
C LEU A 615 -16.26 -20.40 2.47
N ARG A 616 -15.55 -19.28 2.63
CA ARG A 616 -14.30 -19.00 1.94
C ARG A 616 -13.13 -19.68 2.64
N PHE A 617 -12.15 -20.14 1.86
CA PHE A 617 -10.90 -20.64 2.40
C PHE A 617 -10.07 -19.49 2.96
N ARG A 618 -10.12 -19.32 4.28
CA ARG A 618 -9.35 -18.30 4.99
C ARG A 618 -8.95 -18.85 6.34
N ASN A 619 -7.66 -18.76 6.65
CA ASN A 619 -7.15 -19.23 7.93
C ASN A 619 -5.83 -18.53 8.30
N GLN A 620 -5.55 -18.42 9.60
CA GLN A 620 -4.23 -18.06 10.10
C GLN A 620 -3.36 -19.32 10.21
N THR A 621 -2.16 -19.28 9.63
CA THR A 621 -1.28 -20.46 9.56
C THR A 621 -0.13 -20.33 10.56
N VAL A 622 0.00 -21.31 11.47
CA VAL A 622 1.13 -21.41 12.40
C VAL A 622 2.42 -21.74 11.66
N PHE A 623 3.58 -21.55 12.30
CA PHE A 623 4.90 -21.74 11.69
C PHE A 623 5.10 -20.84 10.46
N SER A 624 4.83 -19.56 10.65
CA SER A 624 4.93 -18.55 9.62
C SER A 624 5.67 -17.30 10.10
N GLY A 625 6.22 -16.56 9.15
CA GLY A 625 6.82 -15.25 9.39
C GLY A 625 6.65 -14.33 8.19
N ARG A 626 6.85 -13.04 8.38
CA ARG A 626 6.78 -12.01 7.34
C ARG A 626 7.79 -10.92 7.64
N THR A 627 8.41 -10.39 6.60
CA THR A 627 9.19 -9.15 6.67
C THR A 627 9.39 -8.57 5.26
N VAL A 628 10.11 -7.46 5.17
CA VAL A 628 10.49 -6.80 3.91
C VAL A 628 11.41 -7.70 3.09
N ILE A 629 11.24 -7.70 1.77
CA ILE A 629 12.17 -8.35 0.84
C ILE A 629 13.28 -7.39 0.40
N SER A 630 14.47 -7.93 0.18
CA SER A 630 15.66 -7.18 -0.22
C SER A 630 16.54 -8.04 -1.15
N PRO A 631 17.38 -7.44 -2.02
CA PRO A 631 18.28 -8.21 -2.88
C PRO A 631 19.16 -9.21 -2.12
N GLY A 632 19.24 -10.45 -2.60
CA GLY A 632 20.09 -11.50 -2.02
C GLY A 632 21.43 -11.66 -2.72
N HIS A 633 22.51 -11.18 -2.10
CA HIS A 633 23.84 -11.05 -2.72
C HIS A 633 24.58 -12.34 -3.02
N ASP A 634 24.46 -13.31 -2.12
CA ASP A 634 25.26 -14.53 -2.15
C ASP A 634 24.38 -15.79 -2.31
N LEU A 635 23.14 -15.61 -2.77
CA LEU A 635 22.19 -16.69 -2.97
C LEU A 635 22.33 -17.31 -4.34
N ARG A 636 22.08 -18.62 -4.43
CA ARG A 636 21.70 -19.28 -5.69
C ARG A 636 20.21 -19.09 -5.94
N ILE A 637 19.76 -19.28 -7.19
CA ILE A 637 18.37 -19.07 -7.58
C ILE A 637 17.36 -19.97 -6.86
N GLY A 638 17.80 -21.13 -6.35
CA GLY A 638 16.99 -22.02 -5.51
C GLY A 638 17.06 -21.75 -4.00
N GLU A 639 17.82 -20.73 -3.58
CA GLU A 639 18.04 -20.38 -2.17
C GLU A 639 17.28 -19.10 -1.79
N LEU A 640 16.88 -19.01 -0.51
CA LEU A 640 16.21 -17.85 0.07
C LEU A 640 16.90 -17.47 1.38
N GLY A 641 17.33 -16.23 1.53
CA GLY A 641 17.87 -15.78 2.81
C GLY A 641 16.74 -15.49 3.80
N VAL A 642 16.74 -16.20 4.91
CA VAL A 642 15.75 -16.11 5.99
C VAL A 642 16.39 -15.45 7.21
N PRO A 643 15.81 -14.36 7.75
CA PRO A 643 16.31 -13.69 8.96
C PRO A 643 16.54 -14.66 10.12
N ASP A 644 17.61 -14.46 10.88
CA ASP A 644 17.95 -15.28 12.05
C ASP A 644 16.76 -15.43 13.01
N GLU A 645 16.01 -14.36 13.24
CA GLU A 645 14.79 -14.37 14.07
C GLU A 645 13.71 -15.31 13.54
N ILE A 646 13.42 -15.27 12.23
CA ILE A 646 12.45 -16.18 11.60
C ILE A 646 12.99 -17.61 11.63
N ALA A 647 14.27 -17.80 11.30
CA ALA A 647 14.92 -19.11 11.28
C ALA A 647 14.83 -19.81 12.64
N TRP A 648 15.23 -19.15 13.73
CA TRP A 648 15.14 -19.74 15.08
C TRP A 648 13.71 -20.00 15.51
N THR A 649 12.76 -19.15 15.12
CA THR A 649 11.36 -19.29 15.50
C THR A 649 10.72 -20.50 14.83
N LEU A 650 10.91 -20.64 13.51
CA LEU A 650 10.27 -21.71 12.73
C LEU A 650 10.97 -23.06 12.89
N PHE A 651 12.31 -23.08 12.89
CA PHE A 651 13.08 -24.32 12.90
C PHE A 651 13.55 -24.74 14.31
N GLY A 652 13.45 -23.85 15.31
CA GLY A 652 13.86 -24.13 16.69
C GLY A 652 13.32 -25.46 17.23
N PRO A 653 12.02 -25.77 17.09
CA PRO A 653 11.47 -27.07 17.48
C PRO A 653 12.17 -28.27 16.83
N LEU A 654 12.51 -28.18 15.53
CA LEU A 654 13.23 -29.24 14.81
C LEU A 654 14.66 -29.41 15.33
N VAL A 655 15.33 -28.32 15.72
CA VAL A 655 16.65 -28.37 16.36
C VAL A 655 16.57 -29.06 17.72
N VAL A 656 15.52 -28.78 18.50
CA VAL A 656 15.29 -29.47 19.79
C VAL A 656 15.10 -30.96 19.57
N ARG A 657 14.35 -31.36 18.54
CA ARG A 657 14.14 -32.77 18.20
C ARG A 657 15.46 -33.52 17.95
N GLU A 658 16.42 -32.88 17.29
CA GLU A 658 17.69 -33.52 16.91
C GLU A 658 18.76 -33.46 17.99
N THR A 659 18.70 -32.48 18.89
CA THR A 659 19.76 -32.23 19.89
C THR A 659 19.34 -32.54 21.31
N GLY A 660 18.04 -32.49 21.62
CA GLY A 660 17.51 -32.48 22.98
C GLY A 660 17.79 -31.18 23.76
N GLU A 661 18.43 -30.17 23.15
CA GLU A 661 18.94 -28.99 23.86
C GLU A 661 18.00 -27.76 23.80
N ALA A 662 16.77 -27.87 24.32
CA ALA A 662 15.78 -26.78 24.30
C ALA A 662 16.31 -25.43 24.86
N LYS A 663 17.09 -25.48 25.94
CA LYS A 663 17.69 -24.28 26.54
C LYS A 663 18.75 -23.63 25.64
N ALA A 664 19.48 -24.42 24.84
CA ALA A 664 20.48 -23.89 23.92
C ALA A 664 19.83 -23.22 22.71
N VAL A 665 18.72 -23.79 22.22
CA VAL A 665 17.88 -23.19 21.16
C VAL A 665 17.29 -21.86 21.62
N GLN A 666 16.70 -21.81 22.83
CA GLN A 666 16.15 -20.56 23.38
C GLN A 666 17.21 -19.45 23.51
N LYS A 667 18.46 -19.82 23.82
CA LYS A 667 19.60 -18.89 23.90
C LYS A 667 20.28 -18.61 22.56
N ARG A 668 19.84 -19.25 21.47
CA ARG A 668 20.46 -19.19 20.13
C ARG A 668 21.97 -19.49 20.19
N SER A 669 22.35 -20.50 20.98
CA SER A 669 23.76 -20.82 21.25
C SER A 669 24.50 -21.29 19.98
N LYS A 670 25.78 -20.91 19.85
CA LYS A 670 26.62 -21.25 18.68
C LYS A 670 26.78 -22.76 18.44
N ASN A 671 26.67 -23.60 19.47
CA ASN A 671 26.81 -25.06 19.34
C ASN A 671 25.64 -25.69 18.56
N VAL A 672 24.42 -25.21 18.77
CA VAL A 672 23.20 -25.71 18.08
C VAL A 672 22.89 -24.96 16.78
N ALA A 673 23.51 -23.81 16.54
CA ALA A 673 23.36 -23.07 15.28
C ALA A 673 23.79 -23.89 14.04
N LYS A 674 24.83 -24.73 14.17
CA LYS A 674 25.23 -25.64 13.07
C LYS A 674 24.15 -26.66 12.74
N THR A 675 23.43 -27.15 13.75
CA THR A 675 22.30 -28.07 13.55
C THR A 675 21.13 -27.35 12.89
N LEU A 676 20.83 -26.12 13.30
CA LEU A 676 19.85 -25.26 12.62
C LEU A 676 20.18 -25.12 11.14
N ASP A 677 21.41 -24.73 10.81
CA ASP A 677 21.86 -24.55 9.42
C ASP A 677 21.73 -25.86 8.62
N ALA A 678 22.06 -27.01 9.21
CA ALA A 678 21.94 -28.32 8.57
C ALA A 678 20.47 -28.75 8.34
N ILE A 679 19.56 -28.42 9.25
CA ILE A 679 18.12 -28.65 9.08
C ILE A 679 17.58 -27.77 7.96
N MET A 680 17.88 -26.47 8.01
CA MET A 680 17.48 -25.50 6.98
C MET A 680 17.93 -25.95 5.59
N ALA A 681 19.18 -26.38 5.43
CA ALA A 681 19.74 -26.83 4.15
C ALA A 681 19.01 -28.03 3.52
N ARG A 682 18.34 -28.88 4.33
CA ARG A 682 17.56 -30.04 3.83
C ARG A 682 16.06 -29.83 3.84
N SER A 683 15.56 -28.72 4.36
CA SER A 683 14.14 -28.34 4.32
C SER A 683 13.82 -27.47 3.12
N TRP A 684 12.55 -27.46 2.73
CA TRP A 684 11.96 -26.44 1.88
C TRP A 684 11.16 -25.48 2.74
N VAL A 685 11.15 -24.20 2.36
CA VAL A 685 10.21 -23.20 2.86
C VAL A 685 9.40 -22.65 1.70
N LEU A 686 8.14 -22.33 1.96
CA LEU A 686 7.29 -21.65 0.99
C LEU A 686 7.37 -20.15 1.23
N ILE A 687 7.48 -19.37 0.17
CA ILE A 687 7.37 -17.92 0.21
C ILE A 687 6.17 -17.47 -0.61
N THR A 688 5.41 -16.51 -0.08
CA THR A 688 4.27 -15.89 -0.76
C THR A 688 4.39 -14.37 -0.74
N ARG A 689 4.05 -13.73 -1.86
CA ARG A 689 3.94 -12.26 -1.97
C ARG A 689 2.52 -11.92 -2.41
N ALA A 690 1.79 -11.19 -1.56
CA ALA A 690 0.41 -10.81 -1.84
C ALA A 690 0.34 -9.62 -2.81
N PRO A 691 -0.69 -9.52 -3.68
CA PRO A 691 -1.76 -10.49 -3.88
C PRO A 691 -1.31 -11.67 -4.76
N THR A 692 -1.78 -12.87 -4.41
CA THR A 692 -1.43 -14.12 -5.12
C THR A 692 -2.31 -14.30 -6.37
N VAL A 693 -1.99 -13.58 -7.43
CA VAL A 693 -2.79 -13.60 -8.69
C VAL A 693 -2.20 -14.51 -9.77
N MET A 694 -0.97 -14.99 -9.59
CA MET A 694 -0.30 -15.90 -10.52
C MET A 694 0.17 -17.16 -9.78
N PRO A 695 0.28 -18.33 -10.45
CA PRO A 695 0.78 -19.54 -9.80
C PRO A 695 2.17 -19.37 -9.18
N THR A 696 3.04 -18.57 -9.80
CA THR A 696 4.40 -18.30 -9.36
C THR A 696 4.49 -17.30 -8.19
N SER A 697 3.37 -16.78 -7.69
CA SER A 697 3.32 -16.00 -6.46
C SER A 697 3.58 -16.85 -5.20
N ILE A 698 3.55 -18.18 -5.32
CA ILE A 698 3.97 -19.14 -4.28
C ILE A 698 5.12 -20.00 -4.82
N LEU A 699 6.27 -19.90 -4.17
CA LEU A 699 7.49 -20.62 -4.54
C LEU A 699 8.11 -21.34 -3.34
N ALA A 700 8.79 -22.44 -3.59
CA ALA A 700 9.58 -23.18 -2.61
C ALA A 700 11.08 -22.93 -2.82
N PHE A 701 11.78 -22.62 -1.72
CA PHE A 701 13.23 -22.36 -1.70
C PHE A 701 13.94 -23.14 -0.59
N ARG A 702 15.25 -23.32 -0.76
CA ARG A 702 16.16 -23.75 0.30
C ARG A 702 16.50 -22.55 1.20
N PRO A 703 16.14 -22.55 2.48
CA PRO A 703 16.42 -21.41 3.35
C PRO A 703 17.90 -21.37 3.74
N VAL A 704 18.50 -20.18 3.68
CA VAL A 704 19.85 -19.85 4.16
C VAL A 704 19.71 -18.80 5.25
N ARG A 705 20.32 -19.02 6.41
CA ARG A 705 20.19 -18.08 7.54
C ARG A 705 20.94 -16.79 7.26
N CYS A 706 20.29 -15.63 7.39
CA CYS A 706 20.91 -14.32 7.26
C CYS A 706 20.84 -13.51 8.58
N PRO A 707 21.81 -12.63 8.85
CA PRO A 707 21.85 -11.83 10.08
C PRO A 707 20.90 -10.62 10.05
N ASP A 708 20.42 -10.23 8.88
CA ASP A 708 19.55 -9.06 8.69
C ASP A 708 18.09 -9.36 9.09
N ARG A 709 17.26 -8.31 9.16
CA ARG A 709 15.81 -8.43 9.44
C ARG A 709 14.95 -8.56 8.18
N VAL A 710 15.56 -8.79 7.03
CA VAL A 710 14.90 -8.85 5.72
C VAL A 710 15.01 -10.24 5.11
N ILE A 711 13.99 -10.61 4.32
CA ILE A 711 14.08 -11.77 3.45
C ILE A 711 14.96 -11.40 2.26
N ARG A 712 16.05 -12.12 2.06
CA ARG A 712 16.93 -11.93 0.91
C ARG A 712 16.40 -12.77 -0.24
N LEU A 713 15.92 -12.13 -1.30
CA LEU A 713 15.34 -12.77 -2.47
C LEU A 713 16.33 -12.70 -3.64
N HIS A 714 16.49 -13.80 -4.35
CA HIS A 714 17.31 -13.85 -5.56
C HIS A 714 16.68 -12.97 -6.67
N PRO A 715 17.45 -12.11 -7.36
CA PRO A 715 16.93 -11.18 -8.37
C PRO A 715 16.07 -11.81 -9.47
N LEU A 716 16.47 -12.98 -9.99
CA LEU A 716 15.72 -13.66 -11.04
C LEU A 716 14.35 -14.19 -10.58
N ALA A 717 14.10 -14.26 -9.27
CA ALA A 717 12.79 -14.64 -8.72
C ALA A 717 11.80 -13.47 -8.64
N THR A 718 12.25 -12.21 -8.69
CA THR A 718 11.39 -11.03 -8.48
C THR A 718 10.26 -10.97 -9.51
N ILE A 719 10.59 -11.15 -10.80
CA ILE A 719 9.62 -11.13 -11.89
C ILE A 719 8.61 -12.27 -11.82
N LEU A 720 9.01 -13.45 -11.33
CA LEU A 720 8.11 -14.60 -11.18
C LEU A 720 7.10 -14.34 -10.05
N MET A 721 7.50 -13.65 -8.99
CA MET A 721 6.66 -13.32 -7.86
C MET A 721 5.90 -12.00 -8.00
N ASN A 722 6.14 -11.26 -9.10
CA ASN A 722 5.70 -9.87 -9.27
C ASN A 722 6.07 -9.00 -8.04
N ALA A 723 7.34 -9.13 -7.64
CA ALA A 723 7.91 -8.47 -6.47
C ALA A 723 8.92 -7.41 -6.92
N ASP A 724 9.02 -6.32 -6.15
CA ASP A 724 10.07 -5.32 -6.31
C ASP A 724 10.78 -5.05 -4.98
N PHE A 725 11.87 -4.28 -5.02
CA PHE A 725 12.60 -3.90 -3.81
C PHE A 725 12.24 -2.49 -3.34
N ASP A 726 10.97 -2.12 -3.47
CA ASP A 726 10.48 -0.80 -3.06
C ASP A 726 9.97 -0.79 -1.60
N GLY A 727 10.01 -1.90 -0.88
CA GLY A 727 9.51 -2.05 0.49
C GLY A 727 8.40 -3.08 0.65
N ASP A 728 8.13 -3.84 -0.42
CA ASP A 728 7.34 -5.07 -0.46
C ASP A 728 7.67 -6.01 0.71
N GLN A 729 6.65 -6.73 1.18
CA GLN A 729 6.78 -7.75 2.20
C GLN A 729 6.40 -9.11 1.63
N ALA A 730 7.10 -10.16 2.06
CA ALA A 730 6.77 -11.54 1.74
C ALA A 730 6.60 -12.34 3.03
N ALA A 731 5.69 -13.32 2.99
CA ALA A 731 5.48 -14.26 4.07
C ALA A 731 6.20 -15.59 3.77
N VAL A 732 6.80 -16.18 4.79
CA VAL A 732 7.51 -17.47 4.74
C VAL A 732 6.77 -18.46 5.62
N PHE A 733 6.54 -19.67 5.09
CA PHE A 733 5.88 -20.79 5.78
C PHE A 733 6.80 -21.99 5.78
N LEU A 734 6.86 -22.71 6.90
CA LEU A 734 7.63 -23.94 7.02
C LEU A 734 6.70 -25.17 6.95
N PRO A 735 6.73 -25.94 5.85
CA PRO A 735 6.02 -27.20 5.81
C PRO A 735 6.55 -28.18 6.87
N LEU A 736 5.67 -28.84 7.62
CA LEU A 736 6.05 -29.67 8.78
C LEU A 736 6.00 -31.16 8.49
N THR A 737 5.01 -31.61 7.72
CA THR A 737 4.87 -33.04 7.38
C THR A 737 5.85 -33.44 6.29
N GLU A 738 6.31 -34.69 6.31
CA GLU A 738 7.18 -35.20 5.24
C GLU A 738 6.53 -35.16 3.86
N ALA A 739 5.20 -35.33 3.80
CA ALA A 739 4.42 -35.27 2.57
C ALA A 739 4.43 -33.85 1.99
N ALA A 740 4.15 -32.82 2.80
CA ALA A 740 4.18 -31.43 2.36
C ALA A 740 5.59 -30.97 1.97
N GLN A 741 6.63 -31.34 2.74
CA GLN A 741 8.03 -31.09 2.40
C GLN A 741 8.44 -31.70 1.05
N ARG A 742 8.04 -32.95 0.78
CA ARG A 742 8.31 -33.61 -0.50
C ARG A 742 7.58 -32.93 -1.66
N GLU A 743 6.30 -32.63 -1.46
CA GLU A 743 5.47 -31.99 -2.47
C GLU A 743 5.95 -30.57 -2.80
N ALA A 744 6.40 -29.81 -1.81
CA ALA A 744 6.98 -28.48 -2.00
C ALA A 744 8.17 -28.53 -2.97
N GLY A 745 9.11 -29.45 -2.76
CA GLY A 745 10.25 -29.65 -3.64
C GLY A 745 9.87 -30.11 -5.06
N GLN A 746 8.80 -30.90 -5.19
CA GLN A 746 8.36 -31.47 -6.47
C GLN A 746 7.47 -30.56 -7.32
N ARG A 747 6.78 -29.59 -6.71
CA ARG A 747 5.72 -28.82 -7.39
C ARG A 747 5.87 -27.31 -7.33
N LEU A 748 6.56 -26.80 -6.30
CA LEU A 748 6.57 -25.37 -5.97
C LEU A 748 7.93 -24.71 -6.18
N THR A 749 8.99 -25.45 -6.52
CA THR A 749 10.28 -24.86 -6.89
C THR A 749 10.19 -24.14 -8.24
N ILE A 750 11.10 -23.19 -8.52
CA ILE A 750 11.17 -22.52 -9.82
C ILE A 750 11.31 -23.55 -10.96
N ALA A 751 12.14 -24.57 -10.77
CA ALA A 751 12.30 -25.65 -11.74
C ALA A 751 10.98 -26.41 -11.97
N ALA A 752 10.26 -26.79 -10.91
CA ALA A 752 8.97 -27.48 -11.03
C ALA A 752 7.89 -26.64 -11.73
N HIS A 753 7.89 -25.32 -11.51
CA HIS A 753 7.02 -24.39 -12.23
C HIS A 753 7.35 -24.36 -13.73
N LEU A 754 8.64 -24.31 -14.11
CA LEU A 754 9.08 -24.34 -15.51
C LEU A 754 8.84 -25.68 -16.21
N GLU A 755 8.95 -26.79 -15.48
CA GLU A 755 8.62 -28.12 -16.01
C GLU A 755 7.13 -28.21 -16.35
N ARG A 756 6.28 -27.66 -15.48
CA ARG A 756 4.82 -27.64 -15.66
C ARG A 756 4.38 -26.66 -16.74
N ASP A 757 4.97 -25.47 -16.77
CA ASP A 757 4.69 -24.43 -17.75
C ASP A 757 6.00 -23.88 -18.35
N PRO A 758 6.46 -24.46 -19.47
CA PRO A 758 7.66 -23.99 -20.18
C PRO A 758 7.55 -22.55 -20.69
N THR A 759 6.34 -21.98 -20.80
CA THR A 759 6.17 -20.61 -21.29
C THR A 759 6.70 -19.57 -20.30
N LEU A 760 6.85 -19.96 -19.02
CA LEU A 760 7.44 -19.13 -17.97
C LEU A 760 8.89 -18.74 -18.26
N ILE A 761 9.60 -19.48 -19.12
CA ILE A 761 10.98 -19.15 -19.53
C ILE A 761 11.10 -17.75 -20.12
N ARG A 762 10.01 -17.20 -20.68
CA ARG A 762 9.98 -15.82 -21.16
C ARG A 762 10.32 -14.81 -20.07
N PHE A 763 10.06 -15.13 -18.80
CA PHE A 763 10.34 -14.29 -17.65
C PHE A 763 11.74 -14.53 -17.05
N LEU A 764 12.36 -15.69 -17.33
CA LEU A 764 13.68 -16.05 -16.82
C LEU A 764 14.78 -15.68 -17.82
N ARG A 765 15.28 -14.46 -17.66
CA ARG A 765 16.31 -13.82 -18.48
C ARG A 765 17.06 -12.78 -17.63
N PRO A 766 18.24 -12.31 -18.05
CA PRO A 766 18.83 -11.11 -17.46
C PRO A 766 17.82 -9.94 -17.48
N LEU A 767 17.70 -9.22 -16.36
CA LEU A 767 16.79 -8.07 -16.21
C LEU A 767 17.58 -6.80 -15.88
N MET A 768 17.03 -5.64 -16.26
CA MET A 768 17.54 -4.32 -15.87
C MET A 768 19.06 -4.18 -16.06
N GLU A 769 19.82 -3.93 -15.00
CA GLU A 769 21.27 -3.74 -15.03
C GLU A 769 22.00 -4.95 -15.63
N MET A 770 21.52 -6.17 -15.36
CA MET A 770 22.14 -7.39 -15.91
C MET A 770 22.07 -7.37 -17.43
N LEU A 771 20.87 -7.08 -17.98
CA LEU A 771 20.66 -7.03 -19.42
C LEU A 771 21.35 -5.83 -20.04
N TRP A 772 21.32 -4.67 -19.37
CA TRP A 772 21.99 -3.46 -19.85
C TRP A 772 23.50 -3.69 -19.99
N GLY A 773 24.15 -4.28 -18.98
CA GLY A 773 25.58 -4.56 -19.02
C GLY A 773 25.99 -5.57 -20.10
N LEU A 774 25.18 -6.63 -20.29
CA LEU A 774 25.41 -7.59 -21.37
C LEU A 774 25.14 -6.98 -22.75
N ALA A 775 24.15 -6.11 -22.87
CA ALA A 775 23.86 -5.39 -24.11
C ALA A 775 25.00 -4.43 -24.48
N ASP A 776 25.56 -3.68 -23.51
CA ASP A 776 26.73 -2.81 -23.71
C ASP A 776 27.93 -3.64 -24.19
N LEU A 777 28.17 -4.79 -23.56
CA LEU A 777 29.23 -5.72 -23.99
C LEU A 777 29.00 -6.24 -25.42
N SER A 778 27.76 -6.54 -25.80
CA SER A 778 27.42 -7.11 -27.11
C SER A 778 27.67 -6.17 -28.31
N LEU A 779 27.87 -4.88 -28.06
CA LEU A 779 28.24 -3.90 -29.10
C LEU A 779 29.54 -4.29 -29.81
N ALA A 780 30.48 -4.91 -29.09
CA ALA A 780 31.72 -5.43 -29.65
C ALA A 780 31.57 -6.90 -30.11
N PRO A 781 32.17 -7.31 -31.24
CA PRO A 781 32.23 -8.73 -31.65
C PRO A 781 32.80 -9.65 -30.56
N GLU A 782 33.88 -9.24 -29.91
CA GLU A 782 34.54 -10.02 -28.85
C GLU A 782 33.64 -10.17 -27.62
N GLY A 783 32.81 -9.16 -27.35
CA GLY A 783 31.82 -9.22 -26.28
C GLY A 783 30.68 -10.20 -26.58
N ARG A 784 30.26 -10.31 -27.85
CA ARG A 784 29.31 -11.34 -28.29
C ARG A 784 29.88 -12.75 -28.14
N ASP A 785 31.17 -12.94 -28.46
CA ASP A 785 31.86 -14.22 -28.25
C ASP A 785 31.93 -14.58 -26.76
N GLU A 786 32.18 -13.60 -25.88
CA GLU A 786 32.16 -13.79 -24.43
C GLU A 786 30.77 -14.22 -23.93
N ILE A 787 29.71 -13.52 -24.37
CA ILE A 787 28.33 -13.85 -23.99
C ILE A 787 27.97 -15.27 -24.48
N ALA A 788 28.33 -15.61 -25.71
CA ALA A 788 28.10 -16.95 -26.26
C ALA A 788 28.84 -18.04 -25.47
N SER A 789 30.09 -17.76 -25.06
CA SER A 789 30.86 -18.66 -24.21
C SER A 789 30.24 -18.85 -22.83
N LEU A 790 29.69 -17.80 -22.22
CA LEU A 790 29.01 -17.87 -20.92
C LEU A 790 27.69 -18.63 -21.01
N ALA A 791 26.97 -18.46 -22.12
CA ALA A 791 25.71 -19.14 -22.39
C ALA A 791 25.88 -20.59 -22.87
N GLY A 792 27.06 -20.95 -23.40
CA GLY A 792 27.29 -22.25 -24.03
C GLY A 792 26.52 -22.42 -25.35
N ILE A 793 26.07 -21.32 -25.97
CA ILE A 793 25.35 -21.26 -27.25
C ILE A 793 25.54 -19.88 -27.86
N GLU A 794 25.49 -19.76 -29.18
CA GLU A 794 25.48 -18.45 -29.84
C GLU A 794 24.12 -17.76 -29.66
N LEU A 795 24.14 -16.46 -29.34
CA LEU A 795 22.95 -15.64 -29.24
C LEU A 795 22.80 -14.79 -30.51
N ALA A 796 21.55 -14.60 -30.94
CA ALA A 796 21.25 -13.67 -32.02
C ALA A 796 21.68 -12.24 -31.63
N ALA A 797 22.16 -11.49 -32.63
CA ALA A 797 22.47 -10.07 -32.50
C ALA A 797 21.53 -9.26 -33.40
N HIS A 798 20.40 -8.81 -32.85
CA HIS A 798 19.45 -7.98 -33.56
C HIS A 798 19.98 -6.54 -33.63
N SER A 799 20.21 -6.02 -34.84
CA SER A 799 20.81 -4.70 -35.04
C SER A 799 22.15 -4.51 -34.30
N GLY A 800 22.93 -5.58 -34.15
CA GLY A 800 24.21 -5.57 -33.45
C GLY A 800 24.14 -5.69 -31.93
N LEU A 801 22.94 -5.88 -31.35
CA LEU A 801 22.72 -6.03 -29.91
C LEU A 801 22.22 -7.43 -29.55
N THR A 802 22.70 -7.98 -28.45
CA THR A 802 22.05 -9.11 -27.79
C THR A 802 20.94 -8.56 -26.89
N ASP A 803 19.71 -8.57 -27.40
CA ASP A 803 18.53 -8.04 -26.71
C ASP A 803 17.83 -9.09 -25.85
N ARG A 804 16.77 -8.64 -25.18
CA ARG A 804 15.88 -9.46 -24.36
C ARG A 804 15.42 -10.74 -25.06
N ASP A 805 15.03 -10.65 -26.31
CA ASP A 805 14.40 -11.75 -27.04
C ASP A 805 15.44 -12.79 -27.45
N ALA A 806 16.66 -12.35 -27.81
CA ALA A 806 17.81 -13.23 -28.02
C ALA A 806 18.14 -14.08 -26.77
N PHE A 807 18.07 -13.51 -25.56
CA PHE A 807 18.26 -14.28 -24.33
C PHE A 807 17.13 -15.29 -24.09
N VAL A 808 15.87 -14.91 -24.35
CA VAL A 808 14.74 -15.84 -24.20
C VAL A 808 14.88 -17.03 -25.14
N ASP A 809 15.24 -16.80 -26.39
CA ASP A 809 15.42 -17.87 -27.37
C ASP A 809 16.64 -18.76 -27.03
N ALA A 810 17.72 -18.17 -26.52
CA ALA A 810 18.85 -18.93 -26.00
C ALA A 810 18.46 -19.82 -24.81
N MET A 811 17.69 -19.31 -23.85
CA MET A 811 17.24 -20.11 -22.70
C MET A 811 16.31 -21.24 -23.14
N ARG A 812 15.46 -21.01 -24.15
CA ARG A 812 14.63 -22.08 -24.75
C ARG A 812 15.49 -23.17 -25.38
N ALA A 813 16.50 -22.79 -26.15
CA ALA A 813 17.41 -23.74 -26.79
C ALA A 813 18.22 -24.55 -25.76
N ILE A 814 18.74 -23.89 -24.72
CA ILE A 814 19.45 -24.57 -23.62
C ILE A 814 18.52 -25.53 -22.88
N ARG A 815 17.26 -25.13 -22.60
CA ARG A 815 16.27 -26.01 -21.97
C ARG A 815 16.05 -27.29 -22.79
N GLU A 816 15.93 -27.15 -24.11
CA GLU A 816 15.71 -28.28 -25.01
C GLU A 816 16.93 -29.20 -25.12
N ARG A 817 18.14 -28.63 -25.07
CA ARG A 817 19.41 -29.35 -25.20
C ARG A 817 19.85 -30.04 -23.91
N ASP A 818 19.84 -29.29 -22.80
CA ASP A 818 20.51 -29.65 -21.54
C ASP A 818 19.58 -29.71 -20.33
N GLY A 819 18.34 -29.21 -20.45
CA GLY A 819 17.35 -29.21 -19.38
C GLY A 819 17.29 -27.91 -18.57
N ILE A 820 16.40 -27.87 -17.58
CA ILE A 820 16.09 -26.64 -16.82
C ILE A 820 17.21 -26.24 -15.87
N GLU A 821 17.91 -27.19 -15.24
CA GLU A 821 19.00 -26.87 -14.32
C GLU A 821 20.12 -26.08 -15.03
N GLU A 822 20.51 -26.48 -16.26
CA GLU A 822 21.49 -25.74 -17.04
C GLU A 822 21.01 -24.33 -17.42
N VAL A 823 19.71 -24.14 -17.65
CA VAL A 823 19.14 -22.79 -17.86
C VAL A 823 19.35 -21.93 -16.62
N LEU A 824 19.05 -22.46 -15.44
CA LEU A 824 19.20 -21.74 -14.17
C LEU A 824 20.67 -21.39 -13.90
N GLU A 825 21.60 -22.34 -14.09
CA GLU A 825 23.04 -22.11 -13.93
C GLU A 825 23.59 -21.09 -14.95
N THR A 826 23.11 -21.15 -16.20
CA THR A 826 23.48 -20.20 -17.24
C THR A 826 23.03 -18.78 -16.90
N LEU A 827 21.78 -18.63 -16.43
CA LEU A 827 21.27 -17.35 -16.01
C LEU A 827 22.05 -16.75 -14.84
N GLU A 828 22.52 -17.56 -13.88
CA GLU A 828 23.38 -17.08 -12.81
C GLU A 828 24.72 -16.55 -13.33
N ARG A 829 25.37 -17.26 -14.26
CA ARG A 829 26.63 -16.80 -14.90
C ARG A 829 26.44 -15.47 -15.62
N LEU A 830 25.41 -15.38 -16.45
CA LEU A 830 25.08 -14.17 -17.22
C LEU A 830 24.70 -13.00 -16.30
N MET A 831 23.90 -13.25 -15.27
CA MET A 831 23.51 -12.24 -14.27
C MET A 831 24.73 -11.62 -13.60
N ARG A 832 25.63 -12.44 -13.05
CA ARG A 832 26.83 -11.96 -12.34
C ARG A 832 27.67 -11.07 -13.27
N ARG A 833 27.88 -11.53 -14.51
CA ARG A 833 28.66 -10.79 -15.49
C ARG A 833 27.99 -9.48 -15.90
N GLY A 834 26.68 -9.49 -16.15
CA GLY A 834 25.91 -8.31 -16.50
C GLY A 834 25.98 -7.23 -15.42
N PHE A 835 25.87 -7.60 -14.14
CA PHE A 835 26.00 -6.65 -13.03
C PHE A 835 27.40 -6.03 -12.93
N GLU A 836 28.46 -6.83 -13.11
CA GLU A 836 29.85 -6.32 -13.11
C GLU A 836 30.05 -5.27 -14.20
N LEU A 837 29.56 -5.54 -15.40
CA LEU A 837 29.67 -4.65 -16.57
C LEU A 837 28.88 -3.36 -16.35
N ALA A 838 27.62 -3.47 -15.93
CA ALA A 838 26.79 -2.31 -15.64
C ALA A 838 27.43 -1.41 -14.56
N LYS A 839 27.99 -2.01 -13.50
CA LYS A 839 28.70 -1.28 -12.43
C LYS A 839 29.95 -0.57 -12.94
N ALA A 840 30.76 -1.21 -13.78
CA ALA A 840 31.99 -0.63 -14.31
C ALA A 840 31.74 0.47 -15.37
N SER A 841 30.56 0.46 -16.00
CA SER A 841 30.24 1.35 -17.12
C SER A 841 30.20 2.84 -16.74
N GLY A 842 29.81 3.18 -15.51
CA GLY A 842 29.49 4.57 -15.13
C GLY A 842 28.29 5.15 -15.87
N ALA A 843 27.46 4.32 -16.51
CA ALA A 843 26.26 4.76 -17.19
C ALA A 843 25.35 5.54 -16.24
N SER A 844 24.87 6.66 -16.74
CA SER A 844 24.14 7.66 -15.97
C SER A 844 23.16 8.41 -16.86
N LEU A 845 22.46 9.39 -16.29
CA LEU A 845 21.55 10.28 -17.00
C LEU A 845 22.12 11.70 -16.97
N SER A 846 22.42 12.25 -18.13
CA SER A 846 22.89 13.63 -18.27
C SER A 846 21.82 14.63 -17.80
N PRO A 847 22.19 15.70 -17.07
CA PRO A 847 21.27 16.80 -16.76
C PRO A 847 20.85 17.59 -18.02
N PHE A 848 21.50 17.36 -19.16
CA PHE A 848 21.21 17.99 -20.44
C PHE A 848 20.92 16.94 -21.53
N VAL A 849 20.37 15.80 -21.13
CA VAL A 849 20.05 14.70 -22.04
C VAL A 849 19.12 15.16 -23.16
N GLY A 850 19.48 14.84 -24.40
CA GLY A 850 18.77 15.24 -25.62
C GLY A 850 19.22 16.58 -26.21
N SER A 851 20.12 17.33 -25.55
CA SER A 851 20.59 18.65 -26.03
C SER A 851 21.38 18.57 -27.34
N GLY A 852 21.98 17.42 -27.66
CA GLY A 852 22.71 17.19 -28.91
C GLY A 852 21.83 16.73 -30.07
N LEU A 853 20.50 16.67 -29.89
CA LEU A 853 19.57 16.14 -30.89
C LEU A 853 19.03 17.26 -31.79
N GLU A 854 19.13 17.06 -33.10
CA GLU A 854 18.38 17.85 -34.08
C GLU A 854 16.96 17.28 -34.18
N LEU A 855 16.03 17.89 -33.46
CA LEU A 855 14.62 17.50 -33.47
C LEU A 855 13.90 18.10 -34.70
N PRO A 856 12.83 17.44 -35.20
CA PRO A 856 11.95 18.02 -36.21
C PRO A 856 11.46 19.42 -35.83
N GLN A 857 11.12 20.24 -36.82
CA GLN A 857 10.58 21.58 -36.55
C GLN A 857 9.20 21.50 -35.88
N GLU A 858 8.98 22.31 -34.85
CA GLU A 858 7.69 22.42 -34.17
C GLU A 858 6.59 23.00 -35.10
N PRO A 859 5.33 22.56 -34.95
CA PRO A 859 4.20 23.16 -35.65
C PRO A 859 4.01 24.64 -35.29
N ALA A 860 3.65 25.47 -36.27
CA ALA A 860 3.36 26.89 -36.04
C ALA A 860 2.00 27.13 -35.36
N GLY A 861 1.08 26.17 -35.44
CA GLY A 861 -0.30 26.27 -34.96
C GLY A 861 -0.53 25.73 -33.55
N LYS A 862 -1.78 25.80 -33.10
CA LYS A 862 -2.27 25.16 -31.87
C LYS A 862 -3.21 23.98 -32.16
N ASP A 863 -3.09 23.39 -33.35
CA ASP A 863 -3.91 22.24 -33.76
C ASP A 863 -3.40 20.96 -33.06
N PRO A 864 -4.22 20.28 -32.24
CA PRO A 864 -3.82 19.04 -31.58
C PRO A 864 -3.31 17.95 -32.53
N ASP A 865 -3.82 17.87 -33.76
CA ASP A 865 -3.43 16.86 -34.74
C ASP A 865 -2.01 17.10 -35.26
N ASP A 866 -1.66 18.37 -35.53
CA ASP A 866 -0.30 18.76 -35.95
C ASP A 866 0.72 18.44 -34.85
N TRP A 867 0.37 18.68 -33.59
CA TRP A 867 1.24 18.38 -32.45
C TRP A 867 1.39 16.87 -32.19
N SER A 868 0.35 16.09 -32.46
CA SER A 868 0.42 14.62 -32.40
C SER A 868 1.36 14.08 -33.48
N ALA A 869 1.23 14.57 -34.72
CA ALA A 869 2.13 14.21 -35.82
C ALA A 869 3.58 14.64 -35.56
N HIS A 870 3.79 15.79 -34.91
CA HIS A 870 5.12 16.23 -34.51
C HIS A 870 5.73 15.32 -33.43
N ALA A 871 4.96 14.89 -32.42
CA ALA A 871 5.42 13.94 -31.41
C ALA A 871 5.81 12.58 -32.04
N GLU A 872 5.05 12.10 -33.03
CA GLU A 872 5.42 10.91 -33.81
C GLU A 872 6.72 11.11 -34.58
N ALA A 873 6.91 12.25 -35.25
CA ALA A 873 8.15 12.55 -35.96
C ALA A 873 9.37 12.62 -35.02
N VAL A 874 9.20 13.15 -33.81
CA VAL A 874 10.24 13.13 -32.76
C VAL A 874 10.53 11.71 -32.31
N ALA A 875 9.49 10.89 -32.10
CA ALA A 875 9.64 9.49 -31.73
C ALA A 875 10.40 8.70 -32.80
N ASP A 876 10.09 8.89 -34.09
CA ASP A 876 10.82 8.29 -35.21
C ASP A 876 12.28 8.75 -35.26
N CYS A 877 12.55 10.03 -35.00
CA CYS A 877 13.91 10.55 -34.90
C CYS A 877 14.71 9.79 -33.83
N ILE A 878 14.16 9.66 -32.61
CA ILE A 878 14.80 8.91 -31.51
C ILE A 878 14.94 7.42 -31.87
N ALA A 879 13.89 6.82 -32.43
CA ALA A 879 13.86 5.39 -32.79
C ALA A 879 14.90 5.02 -33.84
N SER A 880 15.24 5.95 -34.75
CA SER A 880 16.22 5.73 -35.81
C SER A 880 17.68 5.73 -35.33
N ARG A 881 17.95 6.15 -34.09
CA ARG A 881 19.32 6.26 -33.54
C ARG A 881 19.91 4.93 -33.09
N HIS A 882 21.23 4.79 -33.26
CA HIS A 882 22.01 3.60 -32.90
C HIS A 882 23.37 3.95 -32.27
N ASP A 883 23.59 5.20 -31.86
CA ASP A 883 24.82 5.71 -31.26
C ASP A 883 24.85 5.47 -29.75
N PHE A 884 24.91 4.19 -29.36
CA PHE A 884 24.84 3.77 -27.95
C PHE A 884 25.99 4.29 -27.07
N ASP A 885 27.12 4.64 -27.66
CA ASP A 885 28.27 5.23 -26.95
C ASP A 885 28.19 6.74 -26.76
N SER A 886 27.17 7.39 -27.30
CA SER A 886 26.96 8.82 -27.13
C SER A 886 26.76 9.18 -25.66
N ALA A 887 27.48 10.19 -25.19
CA ALA A 887 27.34 10.73 -23.83
C ALA A 887 26.00 11.45 -23.59
N ASP A 888 25.23 11.69 -24.65
CA ASP A 888 23.93 12.37 -24.59
C ASP A 888 22.79 11.38 -24.23
N LEU A 889 22.32 10.60 -25.22
CA LEU A 889 21.20 9.65 -25.06
C LEU A 889 21.63 8.17 -25.11
N GLY A 890 22.91 7.87 -25.31
CA GLY A 890 23.41 6.52 -25.57
C GLY A 890 22.99 5.46 -24.54
N PRO A 891 23.23 5.68 -23.23
CA PRO A 891 22.82 4.74 -22.18
C PRO A 891 21.31 4.48 -22.12
N GLN A 892 20.50 5.51 -22.38
CA GLN A 892 19.04 5.44 -22.37
C GLN A 892 18.51 4.73 -23.63
N LEU A 893 19.08 5.03 -24.80
CA LEU A 893 18.81 4.31 -26.06
C LEU A 893 19.14 2.83 -25.92
N LEU A 894 20.29 2.49 -25.33
CA LEU A 894 20.69 1.11 -25.10
C LEU A 894 19.71 0.41 -24.16
N SER A 895 19.27 1.09 -23.08
CA SER A 895 18.27 0.55 -22.14
C SER A 895 16.96 0.18 -22.82
N VAL A 896 16.45 1.06 -23.67
CA VAL A 896 15.19 0.87 -24.39
C VAL A 896 15.34 -0.18 -25.50
N LYS A 897 16.39 -0.09 -26.33
CA LYS A 897 16.57 -0.98 -27.49
C LYS A 897 16.96 -2.41 -27.12
N SER A 898 17.71 -2.60 -26.03
CA SER A 898 17.98 -3.95 -25.51
C SER A 898 16.79 -4.57 -24.79
N GLY A 899 15.81 -3.75 -24.37
CA GLY A 899 14.71 -4.18 -23.51
C GLY A 899 15.12 -4.35 -22.03
N ALA A 900 16.25 -3.78 -21.61
CA ALA A 900 16.69 -3.77 -20.22
C ALA A 900 15.69 -3.05 -19.30
N ARG A 901 15.30 -1.82 -19.67
CA ARG A 901 14.28 -1.05 -18.95
C ARG A 901 13.76 0.10 -19.83
N GLY A 902 12.45 0.36 -19.76
CA GLY A 902 11.82 1.46 -20.48
C GLY A 902 11.35 1.10 -21.90
N ASN A 903 10.79 2.09 -22.58
CA ASN A 903 10.29 2.05 -23.94
C ASN A 903 10.50 3.42 -24.59
N LEU A 904 10.23 3.53 -25.90
CA LEU A 904 10.43 4.77 -26.65
C LEU A 904 9.62 5.96 -26.11
N CYS A 905 8.39 5.71 -25.64
CA CYS A 905 7.52 6.76 -25.10
C CYS A 905 8.13 7.44 -23.86
N PHE A 906 8.89 6.71 -23.03
CA PHE A 906 9.61 7.32 -21.91
C PHE A 906 10.69 8.29 -22.39
N LEU A 907 11.43 7.95 -23.44
CA LEU A 907 12.45 8.85 -24.01
C LEU A 907 11.81 10.06 -24.67
N LEU A 908 10.72 9.85 -25.41
CA LEU A 908 9.91 10.93 -25.98
C LEU A 908 9.47 11.92 -24.90
N ASN A 909 8.83 11.44 -23.84
CA ASN A 909 8.35 12.30 -22.75
C ASN A 909 9.49 12.98 -21.98
N LEU A 910 10.69 12.39 -21.97
CA LEU A 910 11.85 12.97 -21.32
C LEU A 910 12.40 14.17 -22.11
N ILE A 911 12.62 14.02 -23.42
CA ILE A 911 13.38 15.00 -24.21
C ILE A 911 12.55 15.77 -25.25
N GLY A 912 11.30 15.37 -25.49
CA GLY A 912 10.43 15.93 -26.52
C GLY A 912 8.98 16.12 -26.04
N PRO A 913 8.07 16.51 -26.94
CA PRO A 913 6.68 16.77 -26.60
C PRO A 913 5.96 15.49 -26.15
N ARG A 914 5.16 15.59 -25.10
CA ARG A 914 4.30 14.48 -24.63
C ARG A 914 3.06 14.30 -25.53
N GLY A 915 2.79 15.26 -26.42
CA GLY A 915 1.66 15.24 -27.34
C GLY A 915 0.42 15.89 -26.74
N VAL A 916 -0.76 15.32 -26.98
CA VAL A 916 -2.05 15.85 -26.53
C VAL A 916 -2.58 15.03 -25.35
N VAL A 917 -2.94 15.69 -24.26
CA VAL A 917 -3.58 15.09 -23.08
C VAL A 917 -4.97 15.70 -22.86
N ALA A 918 -5.86 15.01 -22.17
CA ALA A 918 -7.11 15.61 -21.72
C ALA A 918 -6.89 16.37 -20.41
N ASP A 919 -7.42 17.60 -20.31
CA ASP A 919 -7.49 18.33 -19.04
C ASP A 919 -8.66 17.85 -18.16
N ALA A 920 -8.91 18.49 -17.01
CA ALA A 920 -10.02 18.11 -16.14
C ALA A 920 -11.42 18.47 -16.68
N ASN A 921 -11.53 19.14 -17.83
CA ASN A 921 -12.79 19.29 -18.57
C ASN A 921 -12.97 18.17 -19.63
N GLY A 922 -11.95 17.34 -19.84
CA GLY A 922 -11.89 16.40 -20.97
C GLY A 922 -11.49 17.06 -22.28
N GLU A 923 -11.05 18.32 -22.26
CA GLU A 923 -10.66 19.09 -23.43
C GLU A 923 -9.18 18.82 -23.80
N PRO A 924 -8.83 18.79 -25.09
CA PRO A 924 -7.47 18.50 -25.54
C PRO A 924 -6.52 19.65 -25.17
N THR A 925 -5.48 19.34 -24.40
CA THR A 925 -4.38 20.22 -24.03
C THR A 925 -3.08 19.71 -24.63
N ILE A 926 -2.38 20.59 -25.35
CA ILE A 926 -1.10 20.27 -25.98
C ILE A 926 0.03 20.42 -24.96
N VAL A 927 0.79 19.34 -24.75
CA VAL A 927 2.02 19.32 -23.95
C VAL A 927 3.22 19.33 -24.88
N ARG A 928 3.80 20.52 -25.01
CA ARG A 928 4.90 20.85 -25.94
C ARG A 928 6.26 20.47 -25.39
N HIS A 929 6.40 20.52 -24.07
CA HIS A 929 7.68 20.32 -23.40
C HIS A 929 7.84 18.89 -22.88
N GLY A 930 9.08 18.39 -22.94
CA GLY A 930 9.52 17.21 -22.20
C GLY A 930 10.01 17.59 -20.80
N PHE A 931 10.30 16.58 -19.99
CA PHE A 931 10.79 16.80 -18.63
C PHE A 931 12.19 17.40 -18.54
N VAL A 932 13.00 17.35 -19.60
CA VAL A 932 14.30 18.04 -19.65
C VAL A 932 14.12 19.55 -19.74
N GLN A 933 13.16 19.99 -20.57
CA GLN A 933 12.79 21.40 -20.75
C GLN A 933 12.01 21.93 -19.54
N GLY A 934 11.16 21.09 -18.94
CA GLY A 934 10.26 21.48 -17.85
C GLY A 934 8.90 21.89 -18.38
N LEU A 935 7.85 21.40 -17.74
CA LEU A 935 6.46 21.71 -18.11
C LEU A 935 6.06 23.12 -17.69
N THR A 936 5.29 23.81 -18.53
CA THR A 936 4.55 25.00 -18.09
C THR A 936 3.51 24.62 -17.02
N PRO A 937 3.03 25.59 -16.21
CA PRO A 937 1.96 25.33 -15.25
C PRO A 937 0.73 24.62 -15.83
N ASP A 938 0.22 25.11 -16.96
CA ASP A 938 -0.97 24.55 -17.61
C ASP A 938 -0.74 23.10 -18.05
N GLU A 939 0.44 22.80 -18.62
CA GLU A 939 0.82 21.45 -19.02
C GLU A 939 0.95 20.52 -17.80
N ALA A 940 1.57 20.99 -16.72
CA ALA A 940 1.74 20.21 -15.49
C ALA A 940 0.39 19.90 -14.83
N PHE A 941 -0.53 20.87 -14.80
CA PHE A 941 -1.88 20.70 -14.25
C PHE A 941 -2.74 19.79 -15.11
N ALA A 942 -2.67 19.89 -16.45
CA ALA A 942 -3.34 18.95 -17.34
C ALA A 942 -2.80 17.51 -17.16
N CYS A 943 -1.48 17.33 -17.07
CA CYS A 943 -0.88 16.03 -16.76
C CYS A 943 -1.33 15.47 -15.40
N ALA A 944 -1.56 16.33 -14.40
CA ALA A 944 -2.04 15.93 -13.09
C ALA A 944 -3.46 15.36 -13.11
N ALA A 945 -4.34 15.89 -13.98
CA ALA A 945 -5.68 15.35 -14.18
C ALA A 945 -5.63 13.89 -14.65
N GLY A 946 -4.92 13.63 -15.76
CA GLY A 946 -4.76 12.29 -16.31
C GLY A 946 -4.02 11.32 -15.36
N ALA A 947 -3.05 11.82 -14.59
CA ALA A 947 -2.36 11.01 -13.59
C ALA A 947 -3.30 10.52 -12.48
N ARG A 948 -4.16 11.40 -11.95
CA ARG A 948 -5.15 11.04 -10.92
C ARG A 948 -6.17 10.03 -11.44
N GLU A 949 -6.66 10.22 -12.66
CA GLU A 949 -7.58 9.27 -13.30
C GLU A 949 -6.91 7.90 -13.50
N GLY A 950 -5.67 7.87 -14.00
CA GLY A 950 -4.92 6.63 -14.18
C GLY A 950 -4.68 5.86 -12.87
N LEU A 951 -4.36 6.55 -11.78
CA LEU A 951 -4.21 5.93 -10.45
C LEU A 951 -5.56 5.40 -9.91
N ALA A 952 -6.65 6.12 -10.12
CA ALA A 952 -7.99 5.66 -9.74
C ALA A 952 -8.40 4.40 -10.52
N GLN A 953 -8.16 4.40 -11.83
CA GLN A 953 -8.44 3.28 -12.71
C GLN A 953 -7.62 2.05 -12.32
N THR A 954 -6.34 2.23 -11.99
CA THR A 954 -5.48 1.15 -11.49
C THR A 954 -6.05 0.51 -10.22
N ALA A 955 -6.56 1.30 -9.28
CA ALA A 955 -7.18 0.77 -8.05
C ALA A 955 -8.46 -0.05 -8.33
N ILE A 956 -9.27 0.40 -9.30
CA ILE A 956 -10.46 -0.33 -9.76
C ILE A 956 -10.06 -1.64 -10.44
N GLU A 957 -9.05 -1.61 -11.31
CA GLU A 957 -8.57 -2.79 -12.04
C GLU A 957 -7.97 -3.84 -11.11
N CYS A 958 -7.18 -3.44 -10.11
CA CYS A 958 -6.68 -4.34 -9.07
C CYS A 958 -7.83 -5.05 -8.34
N THR A 959 -8.89 -4.30 -8.01
CA THR A 959 -10.09 -4.85 -7.37
C THR A 959 -10.81 -5.83 -8.30
N ARG A 960 -10.98 -5.47 -9.58
CA ARG A 960 -11.62 -6.32 -10.59
C ARG A 960 -10.82 -7.59 -10.85
N GLN A 961 -9.49 -7.53 -10.88
CA GLN A 961 -8.63 -8.70 -11.06
C GLN A 961 -8.83 -9.69 -9.92
N TYR A 962 -8.92 -9.21 -8.67
CA TYR A 962 -9.21 -10.03 -7.51
C TYR A 962 -10.54 -10.80 -7.66
N TYR A 963 -11.62 -10.10 -8.01
CA TYR A 963 -12.93 -10.74 -8.21
C TYR A 963 -12.96 -11.67 -9.42
N GLY A 964 -12.27 -11.32 -10.52
CA GLY A 964 -12.21 -12.14 -11.72
C GLY A 964 -11.51 -13.48 -11.49
N VAL A 965 -10.42 -13.52 -10.72
CA VAL A 965 -9.79 -14.80 -10.32
C VAL A 965 -10.75 -15.65 -9.50
N ARG A 966 -11.54 -15.03 -8.62
CA ARG A 966 -12.51 -15.75 -7.80
C ARG A 966 -13.60 -16.39 -8.65
N GLU A 967 -14.26 -15.63 -9.52
CA GLU A 967 -15.36 -16.11 -10.36
C GLU A 967 -14.96 -17.35 -11.20
N VAL A 968 -13.72 -17.37 -11.72
CA VAL A 968 -13.23 -18.50 -12.52
C VAL A 968 -12.87 -19.72 -11.66
N SER A 969 -12.49 -19.49 -10.40
CA SER A 969 -11.98 -20.51 -9.49
C SER A 969 -13.03 -21.10 -8.54
N GLU A 970 -14.27 -20.61 -8.57
CA GLU A 970 -15.37 -21.15 -7.76
C GLU A 970 -15.57 -22.66 -7.98
N PRO A 971 -15.93 -23.43 -6.93
CA PRO A 971 -16.19 -24.86 -7.05
C PRO A 971 -17.25 -25.13 -8.12
N LYS A 972 -17.11 -26.20 -8.93
CA LYS A 972 -18.07 -26.52 -10.01
C LYS A 972 -19.06 -27.65 -9.68
N GLY A 973 -18.86 -28.31 -8.54
CA GLY A 973 -19.66 -29.47 -8.11
C GLY A 973 -21.13 -29.18 -7.86
N PHE A 974 -21.98 -30.21 -7.95
CA PHE A 974 -23.43 -30.10 -7.70
C PHE A 974 -23.85 -30.51 -6.29
N ASN A 975 -22.93 -31.04 -5.50
CA ASN A 975 -23.19 -31.45 -4.13
C ASN A 975 -23.46 -30.26 -3.21
N VAL A 976 -24.04 -30.49 -2.03
CA VAL A 976 -24.55 -29.46 -1.11
C VAL A 976 -23.51 -28.38 -0.82
N LEU A 977 -22.30 -28.75 -0.42
CA LEU A 977 -21.27 -27.80 -0.01
C LEU A 977 -20.76 -26.96 -1.20
N ALA A 978 -20.58 -27.58 -2.36
CA ALA A 978 -20.18 -26.88 -3.58
C ALA A 978 -21.28 -25.89 -4.03
N ARG A 979 -22.56 -26.26 -3.95
CA ARG A 979 -23.69 -25.35 -4.22
C ARG A 979 -23.73 -24.20 -3.21
N ALA A 980 -23.50 -24.47 -1.93
CA ALA A 980 -23.51 -23.46 -0.89
C ALA A 980 -22.38 -22.43 -1.07
N MET A 981 -21.17 -22.87 -1.44
CA MET A 981 -20.01 -22.00 -1.69
C MET A 981 -20.26 -20.98 -2.83
N ARG A 982 -21.15 -21.28 -3.77
CA ARG A 982 -21.54 -20.37 -4.87
C ARG A 982 -22.80 -19.55 -4.60
N ALA A 983 -23.52 -19.84 -3.52
CA ALA A 983 -24.82 -19.23 -3.27
C ALA A 983 -24.66 -17.86 -2.58
N GLU A 984 -25.43 -16.86 -3.01
CA GLU A 984 -25.53 -15.58 -2.30
C GLU A 984 -26.13 -15.76 -0.89
N ARG A 985 -27.01 -16.75 -0.72
CA ARG A 985 -27.67 -17.10 0.54
C ARG A 985 -27.42 -18.57 0.89
N PRO A 986 -26.23 -18.93 1.37
CA PRO A 986 -25.84 -20.32 1.60
C PRO A 986 -26.75 -21.05 2.60
N GLY A 987 -27.30 -20.36 3.60
CA GLY A 987 -28.22 -20.94 4.57
C GLY A 987 -29.45 -21.63 3.94
N ILE A 988 -29.96 -21.10 2.81
CA ILE A 988 -31.08 -21.70 2.07
C ILE A 988 -30.69 -23.05 1.47
N VAL A 989 -29.45 -23.18 0.98
CA VAL A 989 -28.95 -24.43 0.40
C VAL A 989 -28.90 -25.51 1.47
N PHE A 990 -28.34 -25.20 2.64
CA PHE A 990 -28.24 -26.13 3.76
C PHE A 990 -29.61 -26.50 4.35
N ALA A 991 -30.51 -25.53 4.53
CA ALA A 991 -31.85 -25.79 5.04
C ALA A 991 -32.64 -26.75 4.14
N ARG A 992 -32.57 -26.55 2.82
CA ARG A 992 -33.20 -27.45 1.84
C ARG A 992 -32.58 -28.84 1.86
N ALA A 993 -31.25 -28.94 1.89
CA ALA A 993 -30.55 -30.22 1.98
C ALA A 993 -30.94 -30.99 3.26
N ALA A 994 -31.04 -30.27 4.39
CA ALA A 994 -31.46 -30.81 5.67
C ALA A 994 -32.90 -31.33 5.66
N ALA A 995 -33.83 -30.60 5.03
CA ALA A 995 -35.23 -31.01 4.93
C ALA A 995 -35.44 -32.22 4.01
N SER A 996 -34.66 -32.33 2.92
CA SER A 996 -34.74 -33.49 2.02
C SER A 996 -33.90 -34.69 2.47
N GLY A 997 -33.11 -34.57 3.54
CA GLY A 997 -32.15 -35.59 3.96
C GLY A 997 -31.07 -35.85 2.90
N GLU A 998 -30.66 -34.79 2.18
CA GLU A 998 -29.61 -34.89 1.16
C GLU A 998 -28.26 -35.20 1.81
N VAL A 999 -27.49 -36.09 1.17
CA VAL A 999 -26.15 -36.48 1.59
C VAL A 999 -25.16 -35.92 0.57
N ASP A 1000 -24.18 -35.15 1.05
CA ASP A 1000 -23.05 -34.73 0.23
C ASP A 1000 -21.97 -35.82 0.28
N PRO A 1001 -21.68 -36.52 -0.83
CA PRO A 1001 -20.70 -37.60 -0.87
C PRO A 1001 -19.25 -37.10 -0.89
N LEU A 1002 -19.04 -35.76 -0.87
CA LEU A 1002 -17.73 -35.12 -0.88
C LEU A 1002 -16.85 -35.67 -2.02
N THR A 1003 -17.40 -35.72 -3.23
CA THR A 1003 -16.67 -36.15 -4.44
C THR A 1003 -15.84 -35.03 -5.03
N ASP A 1004 -16.25 -33.77 -4.82
CA ASP A 1004 -15.54 -32.59 -5.31
C ASP A 1004 -14.32 -32.26 -4.43
N LEU A 1005 -13.20 -31.89 -5.05
CA LEU A 1005 -11.95 -31.58 -4.37
C LEU A 1005 -12.12 -30.50 -3.31
N ASP A 1006 -12.76 -29.38 -3.65
CA ASP A 1006 -12.89 -28.24 -2.74
C ASP A 1006 -13.67 -28.64 -1.47
N SER A 1007 -14.78 -29.37 -1.64
CA SER A 1007 -15.58 -29.90 -0.53
C SER A 1007 -14.79 -30.84 0.39
N ARG A 1008 -13.98 -31.74 -0.18
CA ARG A 1008 -13.15 -32.67 0.60
C ARG A 1008 -12.13 -31.94 1.44
N ILE A 1009 -11.43 -31.00 0.81
CA ILE A 1009 -10.41 -30.22 1.47
C ILE A 1009 -11.02 -29.31 2.55
N PHE A 1010 -12.18 -28.71 2.28
CA PHE A 1010 -12.92 -27.90 3.24
C PHE A 1010 -13.23 -28.67 4.53
N VAL A 1011 -13.59 -29.95 4.43
CA VAL A 1011 -13.84 -30.79 5.61
C VAL A 1011 -12.58 -31.48 6.16
N GLY A 1012 -11.43 -31.36 5.49
CA GLY A 1012 -10.14 -31.89 5.96
C GLY A 1012 -9.81 -33.28 5.46
N LEU A 1013 -10.56 -33.80 4.48
CA LEU A 1013 -10.28 -35.06 3.82
C LEU A 1013 -9.18 -34.90 2.74
N PRO A 1014 -8.40 -35.96 2.47
CA PRO A 1014 -7.43 -35.96 1.37
C PRO A 1014 -8.11 -35.74 0.02
N ALA A 1015 -7.36 -35.18 -0.93
CA ALA A 1015 -7.75 -35.13 -2.34
C ALA A 1015 -8.11 -36.53 -2.86
N PRO A 1016 -9.03 -36.65 -3.84
CA PRO A 1016 -9.39 -37.95 -4.43
C PRO A 1016 -8.15 -38.64 -5.00
N SER A 1017 -8.03 -39.96 -4.82
CA SER A 1017 -7.01 -40.73 -5.51
C SER A 1017 -7.27 -40.68 -7.02
N ARG A 1018 -6.22 -40.49 -7.84
CA ARG A 1018 -6.31 -40.41 -9.31
C ARG A 1018 -7.01 -41.61 -9.98
N GLU A 1019 -7.18 -42.73 -9.28
CA GLU A 1019 -7.91 -43.92 -9.75
C GLU A 1019 -9.44 -43.78 -9.69
N ARG A 1020 -9.98 -42.70 -9.12
CA ARG A 1020 -11.43 -42.41 -9.06
C ARG A 1020 -11.80 -41.01 -9.58
N ALA A 1021 -11.00 -40.45 -10.50
CA ALA A 1021 -11.32 -39.23 -11.24
C ALA A 1021 -11.75 -39.58 -12.67
#